data_AF-A0AA39IPY1-F1
#
_entry.id   AF-A0AA39IPY1-F1
#
_cell.length_a   1.000
_cell.length_b   1.000
_cell.length_c   1.000
_cell.angle_alpha   90.00
_cell.angle_beta   90.00
_cell.angle_gamma   90.00
#
_symmetry.space_group_name_H-M   'P 1'
#
loop_
_entity.id
_entity.type
_entity.pdbx_description
1 polymer ?
#
loop_
_entity_poly.entity_id
_entity_poly.type
_entity_poly.pdbx_seq_one_letter_code
_entity_poly.pdbx_strand_id
1 'polypeptide(L)'
;MTDSDEEYLQRKLPLAHVRLFRKEILESGVIDMDYIEKHCSFLGEEFLLKLRPVYETKPGLALSFFYRQLVMNHPEESAMFYGILIEAFKEETALQNELHMKFVEDAAKKRYLKLFPSDRYCTADIVSSILKAGPFINNLKEKYEPIYREMIKKVENLLAKNYHDAAACQILREMPRFSTGYEDDSWWLHFLDICDSHPGNRAVLKLVDDDFRNTIDKFREDQKITSDPTVLNLFDISVKDGDRKFRSQMDFIEHREKIPYDLVEDPAVLELRDYQEELLSKVKGTNAIICAPTGSGKTVIAAQLIFNHFEKKQNEAEREQAEMEIAMLRDKETATENEVSKDEAITKAEENGKDADGSDEHADSGSLKSFDDKDEEYNKLFACKDEFPEEEFQLMPSVPARVVMFVPTIPLVEQQSMALSKYMRKKYYVHAASGAQRADSPGKKILCADIVVITPQMFYNFLIDPRESERLYISDFTMFIFDECHHCNADHPYKNVMKLVRMFGGEKPHIVGLTASLGVGFDSRDIRDARNHMITMCANLSAESISTVRHHIDSLRKHVAIPDERIITVARTDSEIRAKLVEIVKRFEEHVVKRLEQTEIMGRHERVRTFPDVSKIAAYIGFLSELRNRVTIDQRIVEKNAFLDTIKRVKLFYEMLNLVDLLPARLIIDSYCRMRAQIKNADKLNEEQELCIKELLCLLTNEELLERDLNKHILRELKGILEKEYSLDKNTRTLIFVTTRNLASHLCEHLNKQWNQCSLPKHDRTYQPVAFITSTNKSGAFGGVNAQEQASALDNFRCGHHRVLVATSVADEGLDIASCNLIIKYNSSGNELTKIQRRGRGRAKNSKSYLLALDGAIEKQELESARAESLMHRTLDDLNNLPSGQIKKWVAMKQEELRKQEKEEEEKEKSRKTRWESNVYVVACMKCSAFITKSTNLRVTTRGSSEVAACDGEVWNRLSLVANEKVFMQGMVQRIEVSRVLCATPECGNHIAALLRDGNTFMPFLKASAVSLYTEEEFANPMREGKKPLNNWRKVVNIESVSRRDKFSYMPIYVRKTDNSDRMRMCTAFEKLDSKKTAEVRVREDRKFQGNVKLRIERYNKRQQMRSMLKKNQSDPNAEDDDYGYSANANDLLELADFPLRLQSEETGGNQLGEDLVDYEDSDDEGVQYAESGDEGFAEYT
;
A
#
# COMPACT_ATOMS: atom_id res chain seq x y z
N MET A 1 -33.55 -1.31 -7.10
CA MET A 1 -34.22 -2.52 -7.62
C MET A 1 -35.08 -3.03 -6.49
N THR A 2 -36.38 -2.83 -6.64
CA THR A 2 -37.43 -3.14 -5.66
C THR A 2 -38.05 -4.49 -6.00
N ASP A 3 -38.79 -5.09 -5.06
CA ASP A 3 -39.46 -6.41 -5.14
C ASP A 3 -40.41 -6.63 -6.35
N SER A 4 -40.54 -5.66 -7.26
CA SER A 4 -41.22 -5.78 -8.56
C SER A 4 -40.43 -6.58 -9.61
N ASP A 5 -39.15 -6.88 -9.37
CA ASP A 5 -38.29 -7.58 -10.34
C ASP A 5 -38.40 -9.13 -10.24
N GLU A 6 -38.99 -9.69 -9.18
CA GLU A 6 -39.16 -11.16 -9.03
C GLU A 6 -40.28 -11.73 -9.92
N GLU A 7 -41.30 -10.93 -10.25
CA GLU A 7 -42.39 -11.37 -11.12
C GLU A 7 -41.97 -11.40 -12.60
N TYR A 8 -40.98 -10.57 -12.99
CA TYR A 8 -40.38 -10.56 -14.33
C TYR A 8 -39.55 -11.82 -14.61
N LEU A 9 -39.02 -12.46 -13.57
CA LEU A 9 -38.18 -13.67 -13.66
C LEU A 9 -38.96 -14.98 -13.78
N GLN A 10 -40.30 -14.96 -13.63
CA GLN A 10 -41.13 -16.16 -13.79
C GLN A 10 -41.66 -16.40 -15.22
N ARG A 11 -41.47 -15.45 -16.15
CA ARG A 11 -41.81 -15.64 -17.57
C ARG A 11 -40.78 -16.55 -18.24
N LYS A 12 -41.22 -17.66 -18.87
CA LYS A 12 -40.35 -18.48 -19.72
C LYS A 12 -39.89 -17.64 -20.90
N LEU A 13 -38.64 -17.16 -20.87
CA LEU A 13 -38.04 -16.39 -21.96
C LEU A 13 -37.99 -17.23 -23.26
N PRO A 14 -38.12 -16.61 -24.45
CA PRO A 14 -38.00 -17.31 -25.71
C PRO A 14 -36.64 -18.00 -25.85
N LEU A 15 -36.61 -19.11 -26.58
CA LEU A 15 -35.37 -19.81 -26.88
C LEU A 15 -34.39 -18.84 -27.57
N ALA A 16 -33.15 -18.76 -27.08
CA ALA A 16 -32.19 -17.75 -27.55
C ALA A 16 -31.86 -17.87 -29.06
N HIS A 17 -32.01 -19.05 -29.65
CA HIS A 17 -31.91 -19.22 -31.11
C HIS A 17 -33.05 -18.53 -31.88
N VAL A 18 -34.26 -18.47 -31.32
CA VAL A 18 -35.40 -17.76 -31.91
C VAL A 18 -35.09 -16.26 -31.99
N ARG A 19 -34.39 -15.71 -30.99
CA ARG A 19 -34.00 -14.29 -30.91
C ARG A 19 -32.79 -13.94 -31.78
N LEU A 20 -31.76 -14.78 -31.78
CA LEU A 20 -30.53 -14.55 -32.57
C LEU A 20 -30.72 -14.77 -34.07
N PHE A 21 -31.63 -15.67 -34.46
CA PHE A 21 -31.89 -16.03 -35.87
C PHE A 21 -33.30 -15.62 -36.32
N ARG A 22 -33.82 -14.53 -35.76
CA ARG A 22 -35.16 -13.99 -36.06
C ARG A 22 -35.39 -13.85 -37.57
N LYS A 23 -34.42 -13.30 -38.29
CA LYS A 23 -34.57 -12.97 -39.71
C LYS A 23 -34.77 -14.24 -40.53
N GLU A 24 -33.91 -15.24 -40.30
CA GLU A 24 -33.90 -16.52 -41.00
C GLU A 24 -35.16 -17.33 -40.72
N ILE A 25 -35.66 -17.30 -39.47
CA ILE A 25 -36.90 -17.98 -39.09
C ILE A 25 -38.11 -17.35 -39.80
N LEU A 26 -38.17 -16.02 -39.87
CA LEU A 26 -39.28 -15.32 -40.54
C LEU A 26 -39.18 -15.39 -42.08
N GLU A 27 -37.96 -15.52 -42.63
CA GLU A 27 -37.71 -15.66 -44.06
C GLU A 27 -37.74 -17.12 -44.54
N SER A 28 -37.84 -18.10 -43.61
CA SER A 28 -37.84 -19.54 -43.91
C SER A 28 -39.04 -20.01 -44.75
N GLY A 29 -40.13 -19.22 -44.80
CA GLY A 29 -41.38 -19.59 -45.46
C GLY A 29 -42.23 -20.62 -44.73
N VAL A 30 -41.76 -21.16 -43.58
CA VAL A 30 -42.50 -22.14 -42.77
C VAL A 30 -43.60 -21.49 -41.92
N ILE A 31 -43.43 -20.20 -41.60
CA ILE A 31 -44.37 -19.42 -40.82
C ILE A 31 -45.16 -18.53 -41.78
N ASP A 32 -46.31 -19.03 -42.21
CA ASP A 32 -47.29 -18.31 -43.01
C ASP A 32 -48.58 -18.06 -42.23
N MET A 33 -49.57 -17.40 -42.86
CA MET A 33 -50.84 -17.10 -42.18
C MET A 33 -51.61 -18.36 -41.80
N ASP A 34 -51.56 -19.42 -42.62
CA ASP A 34 -52.24 -20.68 -42.33
C ASP A 34 -51.61 -21.36 -41.11
N TYR A 35 -50.28 -21.32 -41.00
CA TYR A 35 -49.56 -21.79 -39.82
C TYR A 35 -49.95 -21.00 -38.56
N ILE A 36 -49.96 -19.66 -38.66
CA ILE A 36 -50.29 -18.78 -37.53
C ILE A 36 -51.74 -19.00 -37.06
N GLU A 37 -52.69 -19.14 -37.98
CA GLU A 37 -54.10 -19.31 -37.62
C GLU A 37 -54.39 -20.70 -37.05
N LYS A 38 -53.69 -21.73 -37.54
CA LYS A 38 -53.86 -23.11 -37.09
C LYS A 38 -53.23 -23.38 -35.72
N HIS A 39 -52.11 -22.72 -35.41
CA HIS A 39 -51.30 -23.04 -34.24
C HIS A 39 -51.22 -21.91 -33.19
N CYS A 40 -51.60 -20.67 -33.51
CA CYS A 40 -51.50 -19.50 -32.61
C CYS A 40 -52.87 -18.99 -32.13
N SER A 41 -53.80 -19.88 -31.77
CA SER A 41 -55.14 -19.50 -31.28
C SER A 41 -55.10 -18.65 -30.00
N PHE A 42 -54.01 -18.73 -29.22
CA PHE A 42 -53.77 -17.93 -28.01
C PHE A 42 -53.65 -16.42 -28.27
N LEU A 43 -53.38 -15.99 -29.51
CA LEU A 43 -53.33 -14.56 -29.86
C LEU A 43 -54.73 -13.92 -29.97
N GLY A 44 -55.80 -14.73 -29.98
CA GLY A 44 -57.18 -14.30 -30.08
C GLY A 44 -57.64 -14.04 -31.53
N GLU A 45 -58.90 -14.37 -31.83
CA GLU A 45 -59.48 -14.23 -33.19
C GLU A 45 -59.43 -12.81 -33.72
N GLU A 46 -59.59 -11.80 -32.85
CA GLU A 46 -59.57 -10.39 -33.24
C GLU A 46 -58.18 -9.94 -33.75
N PHE A 47 -57.11 -10.49 -33.17
CA PHE A 47 -55.74 -10.21 -33.62
C PHE A 47 -55.47 -10.87 -34.97
N LEU A 48 -55.88 -12.13 -35.16
CA LEU A 48 -55.71 -12.88 -36.40
C LEU A 48 -56.49 -12.24 -37.56
N LEU A 49 -57.74 -11.80 -37.31
CA LEU A 49 -58.56 -11.06 -38.27
C LEU A 49 -57.91 -9.74 -38.72
N LYS A 50 -57.18 -9.06 -37.84
CA LYS A 50 -56.42 -7.83 -38.17
C LYS A 50 -55.09 -8.12 -38.86
N LEU A 51 -54.45 -9.26 -38.55
CA LEU A 51 -53.15 -9.63 -39.10
C LEU A 51 -53.26 -10.08 -40.57
N ARG A 52 -54.32 -10.81 -40.92
CA ARG A 52 -54.54 -11.38 -42.27
C ARG A 52 -54.44 -10.35 -43.41
N PRO A 53 -55.18 -9.22 -43.42
CA PRO A 53 -55.07 -8.22 -44.49
C PRO A 53 -53.70 -7.52 -44.54
N VAL A 54 -52.99 -7.43 -43.42
CA VAL A 54 -51.62 -6.89 -43.38
C VAL A 54 -50.63 -7.88 -43.96
N TYR A 55 -50.86 -9.18 -43.77
CA TYR A 55 -50.02 -10.22 -44.34
C TYR A 55 -50.19 -10.31 -45.86
N GLU A 56 -51.42 -10.27 -46.36
CA GLU A 56 -51.72 -10.30 -47.81
C GLU A 56 -51.11 -9.12 -48.58
N THR A 57 -50.96 -7.96 -47.92
CA THR A 57 -50.39 -6.75 -48.53
C THR A 57 -48.90 -6.56 -48.25
N LYS A 58 -48.43 -6.92 -47.05
CA LYS A 58 -47.05 -6.71 -46.55
C LYS A 58 -46.62 -7.85 -45.60
N PRO A 59 -46.29 -9.04 -46.13
CA PRO A 59 -46.06 -10.25 -45.32
C PRO A 59 -44.91 -10.09 -44.32
N GLY A 60 -43.78 -9.48 -44.70
CA GLY A 60 -42.65 -9.27 -43.78
C GLY A 60 -42.96 -8.36 -42.58
N LEU A 61 -43.87 -7.39 -42.75
CA LEU A 61 -44.30 -6.50 -41.66
C LEU A 61 -45.28 -7.23 -40.72
N ALA A 62 -46.22 -8.00 -41.29
CA ALA A 62 -47.14 -8.83 -40.52
C ALA A 62 -46.39 -9.87 -39.68
N LEU A 63 -45.44 -10.59 -40.27
CA LEU A 63 -44.59 -11.55 -39.58
C LEU A 63 -43.73 -10.92 -38.48
N SER A 64 -43.21 -9.71 -38.72
CA SER A 64 -42.50 -8.96 -37.69
C SER A 64 -43.40 -8.53 -36.52
N PHE A 65 -44.67 -8.22 -36.78
CA PHE A 65 -45.65 -7.86 -35.77
C PHE A 65 -46.08 -9.07 -34.94
N PHE A 66 -46.35 -10.19 -35.60
CA PHE A 66 -46.59 -11.50 -34.98
C PHE A 66 -45.43 -11.90 -34.06
N TYR A 67 -44.21 -11.86 -34.58
CA TYR A 67 -43.01 -12.21 -33.81
C TYR A 67 -42.83 -11.31 -32.58
N ARG A 68 -43.10 -10.00 -32.70
CA ARG A 68 -43.06 -9.07 -31.56
C ARG A 68 -44.12 -9.42 -30.51
N GLN A 69 -45.34 -9.75 -30.91
CA GLN A 69 -46.42 -10.12 -30.00
C GLN A 69 -46.10 -11.41 -29.24
N LEU A 70 -45.58 -12.41 -29.93
CA LEU A 70 -45.11 -13.65 -29.32
C LEU A 70 -43.98 -13.41 -28.31
N VAL A 71 -42.93 -12.67 -28.68
CA VAL A 71 -41.77 -12.47 -27.82
C VAL A 71 -42.07 -11.58 -26.61
N MET A 72 -42.93 -10.57 -26.76
CA MET A 72 -43.21 -9.60 -25.70
C MET A 72 -44.37 -9.99 -24.79
N ASN A 73 -45.44 -10.54 -25.37
CA ASN A 73 -46.71 -10.72 -24.67
C ASN A 73 -47.06 -12.19 -24.40
N HIS A 74 -46.51 -13.14 -25.17
CA HIS A 74 -46.73 -14.58 -24.99
C HIS A 74 -45.44 -15.41 -25.06
N PRO A 75 -44.40 -15.07 -24.28
CA PRO A 75 -43.09 -15.71 -24.39
C PRO A 75 -43.11 -17.20 -24.00
N GLU A 76 -44.04 -17.64 -23.15
CA GLU A 76 -44.28 -19.05 -22.82
C GLU A 76 -44.71 -19.91 -24.01
N GLU A 77 -45.38 -19.31 -24.99
CA GLU A 77 -45.84 -19.98 -26.21
C GLU A 77 -44.73 -20.10 -27.25
N SER A 78 -43.57 -19.44 -27.04
CA SER A 78 -42.41 -19.56 -27.94
C SER A 78 -41.88 -20.99 -28.08
N ALA A 79 -42.22 -21.90 -27.16
CA ALA A 79 -41.96 -23.33 -27.28
C ALA A 79 -42.62 -23.97 -28.52
N MET A 80 -43.67 -23.35 -29.08
CA MET A 80 -44.27 -23.80 -30.34
C MET A 80 -43.29 -23.73 -31.52
N PHE A 81 -42.32 -22.80 -31.46
CA PHE A 81 -41.24 -22.74 -32.45
C PHE A 81 -40.31 -23.95 -32.35
N TYR A 82 -40.24 -24.63 -31.19
CA TYR A 82 -39.54 -25.90 -31.07
C TYR A 82 -40.19 -26.99 -31.93
N GLY A 83 -41.52 -26.96 -32.06
CA GLY A 83 -42.26 -27.82 -33.00
C GLY A 83 -41.96 -27.48 -34.45
N ILE A 84 -41.97 -26.20 -34.82
CA ILE A 84 -41.57 -25.72 -36.17
C ILE A 84 -40.16 -26.15 -36.51
N LEU A 85 -39.26 -25.98 -35.55
CA LEU A 85 -37.89 -26.42 -35.64
C LEU A 85 -37.86 -27.94 -35.86
N ILE A 86 -38.50 -28.75 -35.01
CA ILE A 86 -38.56 -30.22 -35.14
C ILE A 86 -39.15 -30.65 -36.50
N GLU A 87 -40.22 -30.01 -36.98
CA GLU A 87 -40.84 -30.28 -38.28
C GLU A 87 -39.91 -29.89 -39.43
N ALA A 88 -39.26 -28.72 -39.36
CA ALA A 88 -38.22 -28.28 -40.28
C ALA A 88 -36.91 -29.10 -40.15
N PHE A 89 -36.75 -29.88 -39.07
CA PHE A 89 -35.66 -30.80 -38.78
C PHE A 89 -35.92 -32.24 -39.24
N LYS A 90 -37.14 -32.57 -39.71
CA LYS A 90 -37.46 -33.91 -40.25
C LYS A 90 -36.88 -34.15 -41.65
N GLU A 91 -36.57 -33.10 -42.39
CA GLU A 91 -35.74 -33.15 -43.60
C GLU A 91 -34.55 -32.20 -43.42
N GLU A 92 -33.38 -32.50 -43.99
CA GLU A 92 -32.18 -31.64 -43.90
C GLU A 92 -32.42 -30.29 -44.60
N THR A 93 -33.13 -29.37 -43.96
CA THR A 93 -33.49 -28.08 -44.55
C THR A 93 -32.34 -27.07 -44.49
N ALA A 94 -32.42 -26.02 -45.33
CA ALA A 94 -31.50 -24.89 -45.29
C ALA A 94 -31.49 -24.17 -43.91
N LEU A 95 -32.63 -24.20 -43.20
CA LEU A 95 -32.78 -23.58 -41.88
C LEU A 95 -32.05 -24.35 -40.78
N GLN A 96 -32.10 -25.69 -40.79
CA GLN A 96 -31.26 -26.54 -39.94
C GLN A 96 -29.78 -26.26 -40.17
N ASN A 97 -29.39 -26.12 -41.43
CA ASN A 97 -28.02 -25.83 -41.82
C ASN A 97 -27.55 -24.43 -41.37
N GLU A 98 -28.41 -23.42 -41.39
CA GLU A 98 -28.06 -22.09 -40.87
C GLU A 98 -28.01 -22.03 -39.34
N LEU A 99 -28.97 -22.65 -38.65
CA LEU A 99 -29.05 -22.68 -37.18
C LEU A 99 -27.96 -23.56 -36.54
N HIS A 100 -27.63 -24.68 -37.18
CA HIS A 100 -26.55 -25.58 -36.74
C HIS A 100 -25.19 -25.24 -37.34
N MET A 101 -25.07 -24.10 -38.02
CA MET A 101 -23.80 -23.60 -38.55
C MET A 101 -23.12 -24.67 -39.44
N LYS A 102 -23.79 -25.10 -40.52
CA LYS A 102 -23.39 -26.21 -41.43
C LYS A 102 -21.92 -26.22 -41.84
N PHE A 103 -21.33 -25.03 -41.95
CA PHE A 103 -19.94 -24.83 -42.39
C PHE A 103 -18.96 -24.61 -41.23
N VAL A 104 -19.37 -24.87 -39.98
CA VAL A 104 -18.54 -24.81 -38.78
C VAL A 104 -18.16 -26.21 -38.36
N GLU A 105 -16.88 -26.40 -38.08
CA GLU A 105 -16.30 -27.67 -37.64
C GLU A 105 -16.93 -28.15 -36.31
N ASP A 106 -17.03 -29.47 -36.13
CA ASP A 106 -17.77 -30.08 -35.01
C ASP A 106 -17.25 -29.66 -33.62
N ALA A 107 -15.94 -29.39 -33.48
CA ALA A 107 -15.33 -28.91 -32.24
C ALA A 107 -15.78 -27.48 -31.88
N ALA A 108 -15.68 -26.55 -32.84
CA ALA A 108 -16.16 -25.17 -32.72
C ALA A 108 -17.67 -25.13 -32.44
N LYS A 109 -18.43 -26.03 -33.07
CA LYS A 109 -19.87 -26.19 -32.87
C LYS A 109 -20.21 -26.63 -31.45
N LYS A 110 -19.45 -27.54 -30.85
CA LYS A 110 -19.65 -28.01 -29.46
C LYS A 110 -19.48 -26.88 -28.43
N ARG A 111 -18.54 -25.94 -28.64
CA ARG A 111 -18.38 -24.77 -27.75
C ARG A 111 -19.44 -23.70 -27.99
N TYR A 112 -19.79 -23.45 -29.24
CA TYR A 112 -20.89 -22.53 -29.57
C TYR A 112 -22.21 -22.96 -28.89
N LEU A 113 -22.50 -24.27 -28.89
CA LEU A 113 -23.69 -24.83 -28.22
C LEU A 113 -23.67 -24.64 -26.69
N LYS A 114 -22.53 -24.39 -26.04
CA LYS A 114 -22.46 -24.07 -24.60
C LYS A 114 -23.05 -22.70 -24.25
N LEU A 115 -23.18 -21.78 -25.22
CA LEU A 115 -23.88 -20.50 -25.03
C LEU A 115 -25.39 -20.67 -24.89
N PHE A 116 -25.90 -21.87 -25.22
CA PHE A 116 -27.32 -22.22 -25.24
C PHE A 116 -27.61 -23.43 -24.33
N PRO A 117 -27.28 -23.36 -23.02
CA PRO A 117 -27.56 -24.47 -22.10
C PRO A 117 -29.07 -24.73 -22.02
N SER A 118 -29.45 -25.99 -21.77
CA SER A 118 -30.86 -26.42 -21.63
C SER A 118 -31.54 -25.96 -20.32
N ASP A 119 -30.86 -25.15 -19.50
CA ASP A 119 -31.34 -24.67 -18.20
C ASP A 119 -31.56 -23.15 -18.17
N ARG A 120 -32.45 -22.72 -17.26
CA ARG A 120 -33.19 -21.44 -17.09
C ARG A 120 -32.51 -20.09 -17.40
N TYR A 121 -31.22 -20.02 -17.72
CA TYR A 121 -30.52 -18.77 -17.98
C TYR A 121 -30.26 -18.63 -19.48
N CYS A 122 -30.92 -17.68 -20.13
CA CYS A 122 -30.70 -17.34 -21.53
C CYS A 122 -29.32 -16.70 -21.75
N THR A 123 -28.24 -17.47 -21.55
CA THR A 123 -26.86 -16.97 -21.52
C THR A 123 -26.49 -16.22 -22.80
N ALA A 124 -26.84 -16.75 -23.98
CA ALA A 124 -26.62 -16.06 -25.25
C ALA A 124 -27.39 -14.71 -25.35
N ASP A 125 -28.58 -14.60 -24.76
CA ASP A 125 -29.34 -13.35 -24.73
C ASP A 125 -28.71 -12.32 -23.78
N ILE A 126 -28.27 -12.78 -22.60
CA ILE A 126 -27.56 -11.91 -21.65
C ILE A 126 -26.27 -11.40 -22.30
N VAL A 127 -25.49 -12.31 -22.91
CA VAL A 127 -24.23 -11.96 -23.57
C VAL A 127 -24.45 -10.98 -24.72
N SER A 128 -25.43 -11.22 -25.61
CA SER A 128 -25.75 -10.28 -26.70
C SER A 128 -26.20 -8.90 -26.20
N SER A 129 -26.87 -8.82 -25.04
CA SER A 129 -27.31 -7.54 -24.46
C SER A 129 -26.21 -6.73 -23.77
N ILE A 130 -25.18 -7.38 -23.23
CA ILE A 130 -24.10 -6.71 -22.49
C ILE A 130 -22.81 -6.54 -23.31
N LEU A 131 -22.65 -7.29 -24.39
CA LEU A 131 -21.47 -7.24 -25.23
C LEU A 131 -21.40 -5.90 -25.98
N LYS A 132 -20.42 -5.07 -25.64
CA LYS A 132 -20.17 -3.81 -26.34
C LYS A 132 -19.42 -4.07 -27.65
N ALA A 133 -20.18 -4.15 -28.74
CA ALA A 133 -19.68 -4.49 -30.08
C ALA A 133 -18.60 -3.53 -30.62
N GLY A 134 -18.68 -2.22 -30.33
CA GLY A 134 -17.68 -1.24 -30.78
C GLY A 134 -16.27 -1.51 -30.22
N PRO A 135 -16.08 -1.49 -28.88
CA PRO A 135 -14.80 -1.86 -28.28
C PRO A 135 -14.34 -3.29 -28.63
N PHE A 136 -15.28 -4.22 -28.79
CA PHE A 136 -14.96 -5.59 -29.19
C PHE A 136 -14.30 -5.63 -30.58
N ILE A 137 -14.89 -4.98 -31.58
CA ILE A 137 -14.36 -4.98 -32.94
C ILE A 137 -13.06 -4.19 -33.07
N ASN A 138 -12.90 -3.07 -32.35
CA ASN A 138 -11.63 -2.31 -32.37
C ASN A 138 -10.45 -3.18 -31.92
N ASN A 139 -10.62 -3.92 -30.82
CA ASN A 139 -9.59 -4.82 -30.30
C ASN A 139 -9.41 -6.06 -31.18
N LEU A 140 -10.49 -6.58 -31.76
CA LEU A 140 -10.43 -7.70 -32.71
C LEU A 140 -9.68 -7.31 -33.99
N LYS A 141 -9.85 -6.06 -34.44
CA LYS A 141 -9.14 -5.49 -35.58
C LYS A 141 -7.64 -5.34 -35.29
N GLU A 142 -7.30 -4.79 -34.14
CA GLU A 142 -5.89 -4.62 -33.74
C GLU A 142 -5.12 -5.96 -33.69
N LYS A 143 -5.77 -7.03 -33.17
CA LYS A 143 -5.09 -8.31 -32.92
C LYS A 143 -5.27 -9.37 -34.02
N TYR A 144 -6.41 -9.38 -34.70
CA TYR A 144 -6.83 -10.49 -35.57
C TYR A 144 -7.51 -10.04 -36.87
N GLU A 145 -7.33 -8.79 -37.32
CA GLU A 145 -7.96 -8.26 -38.56
C GLU A 145 -7.79 -9.17 -39.80
N PRO A 146 -6.63 -9.79 -40.08
CA PRO A 146 -6.48 -10.65 -41.25
C PRO A 146 -7.48 -11.82 -41.29
N ILE A 147 -7.90 -12.32 -40.13
CA ILE A 147 -8.80 -13.47 -39.98
C ILE A 147 -10.26 -13.03 -40.03
N TYR A 148 -10.60 -11.89 -39.41
CA TYR A 148 -11.99 -11.45 -39.21
C TYR A 148 -12.42 -10.27 -40.09
N ARG A 149 -11.62 -9.90 -41.10
CA ARG A 149 -11.80 -8.70 -41.94
C ARG A 149 -13.23 -8.51 -42.47
N GLU A 150 -13.85 -9.57 -42.98
CA GLU A 150 -15.20 -9.49 -43.56
C GLU A 150 -16.28 -9.29 -42.49
N MET A 151 -16.17 -9.98 -41.36
CA MET A 151 -17.09 -9.81 -40.23
C MET A 151 -16.98 -8.40 -39.64
N ILE A 152 -15.75 -7.90 -39.45
CA ILE A 152 -15.46 -6.56 -38.93
C ILE A 152 -16.20 -5.50 -39.76
N LYS A 153 -16.10 -5.54 -41.10
CA LYS A 153 -16.80 -4.61 -41.99
C LYS A 153 -18.32 -4.65 -41.84
N LYS A 154 -18.91 -5.85 -41.69
CA LYS A 154 -20.36 -6.01 -41.49
C LYS A 154 -20.81 -5.40 -40.16
N VAL A 155 -20.04 -5.61 -39.10
CA VAL A 155 -20.36 -5.07 -37.76
C VAL A 155 -20.15 -3.56 -37.70
N GLU A 156 -19.08 -3.02 -38.30
CA GLU A 156 -18.85 -1.57 -38.43
C GLU A 156 -20.01 -0.88 -39.18
N ASN A 157 -20.54 -1.50 -40.24
CA ASN A 157 -21.72 -0.99 -40.97
C ASN A 157 -23.02 -0.98 -40.13
N LEU A 158 -23.19 -1.94 -39.22
CA LEU A 158 -24.33 -1.97 -38.30
C LEU A 158 -24.18 -0.91 -37.20
N LEU A 159 -22.96 -0.72 -36.68
CA LEU A 159 -22.63 0.30 -35.70
C LEU A 159 -22.79 1.72 -36.28
N ALA A 160 -22.40 1.94 -37.54
CA ALA A 160 -22.61 3.22 -38.24
C ALA A 160 -24.09 3.60 -38.40
N LYS A 161 -24.99 2.60 -38.36
CA LYS A 161 -26.46 2.79 -38.38
C LYS A 161 -27.08 2.80 -36.98
N ASN A 162 -26.26 2.87 -35.91
CA ASN A 162 -26.67 2.81 -34.50
C ASN A 162 -27.40 1.52 -34.10
N TYR A 163 -27.19 0.41 -34.80
CA TYR A 163 -27.80 -0.89 -34.47
C TYR A 163 -26.86 -1.73 -33.58
N HIS A 164 -26.67 -1.29 -32.34
CA HIS A 164 -25.73 -1.92 -31.39
C HIS A 164 -26.09 -3.37 -31.03
N ASP A 165 -27.37 -3.67 -30.79
CA ASP A 165 -27.82 -5.03 -30.47
C ASP A 165 -27.63 -5.97 -31.67
N ALA A 166 -27.94 -5.48 -32.88
CA ALA A 166 -27.72 -6.24 -34.11
C ALA A 166 -26.22 -6.48 -34.34
N ALA A 167 -25.36 -5.51 -34.01
CA ALA A 167 -23.92 -5.64 -34.08
C ALA A 167 -23.38 -6.71 -33.10
N ALA A 168 -23.88 -6.77 -31.87
CA ALA A 168 -23.53 -7.80 -30.89
C ALA A 168 -24.01 -9.20 -31.32
N CYS A 169 -25.24 -9.31 -31.81
CA CYS A 169 -25.78 -10.55 -32.38
C CYS A 169 -24.97 -11.03 -33.60
N GLN A 170 -24.55 -10.10 -34.46
CA GLN A 170 -23.73 -10.41 -35.64
C GLN A 170 -22.36 -10.98 -35.26
N ILE A 171 -21.72 -10.45 -34.21
CA ILE A 171 -20.45 -10.97 -33.68
C ILE A 171 -20.63 -12.42 -33.21
N LEU A 172 -21.63 -12.67 -32.33
CA LEU A 172 -21.87 -14.00 -31.78
C LEU A 172 -22.22 -15.02 -32.86
N ARG A 173 -22.88 -14.59 -33.93
CA ARG A 173 -23.28 -15.44 -35.06
C ARG A 173 -22.14 -15.77 -36.01
N GLU A 174 -21.27 -14.82 -36.35
CA GLU A 174 -20.28 -15.02 -37.41
C GLU A 174 -18.94 -15.53 -36.89
N MET A 175 -18.54 -15.19 -35.66
CA MET A 175 -17.23 -15.55 -35.13
C MET A 175 -16.92 -17.06 -35.14
N PRO A 176 -17.87 -17.99 -34.87
CA PRO A 176 -17.61 -19.42 -34.96
C PRO A 176 -17.31 -19.93 -36.38
N ARG A 177 -17.55 -19.12 -37.43
CA ARG A 177 -17.30 -19.48 -38.84
C ARG A 177 -15.84 -19.33 -39.28
N PHE A 178 -14.97 -18.79 -38.42
CA PHE A 178 -13.60 -18.42 -38.77
C PHE A 178 -12.54 -19.26 -38.03
N SER A 179 -12.76 -20.58 -37.87
CA SER A 179 -11.72 -21.47 -37.33
C SER A 179 -10.58 -21.65 -38.34
N THR A 180 -9.36 -21.28 -37.95
CA THR A 180 -8.15 -21.52 -38.72
C THR A 180 -7.54 -22.85 -38.28
N GLY A 181 -7.45 -23.83 -39.18
CA GLY A 181 -7.24 -25.25 -38.86
C GLY A 181 -5.97 -25.68 -38.08
N TYR A 182 -6.04 -26.95 -37.65
CA TYR A 182 -5.20 -27.77 -36.74
C TYR A 182 -5.18 -27.31 -35.27
N GLU A 183 -6.05 -27.97 -34.48
CA GLU A 183 -6.41 -27.79 -33.05
C GLU A 183 -7.48 -26.70 -32.73
N ASP A 184 -8.60 -26.80 -33.45
CA ASP A 184 -9.99 -26.94 -32.94
C ASP A 184 -10.67 -25.95 -31.97
N ASP A 185 -10.12 -24.79 -31.57
CA ASP A 185 -10.88 -23.83 -30.72
C ASP A 185 -10.49 -22.34 -30.85
N SER A 186 -9.78 -21.96 -31.92
CA SER A 186 -9.15 -20.64 -32.05
C SER A 186 -10.12 -19.45 -31.93
N TRP A 187 -11.30 -19.52 -32.54
CA TRP A 187 -12.29 -18.42 -32.47
C TRP A 187 -12.79 -18.16 -31.04
N TRP A 188 -12.93 -19.22 -30.24
CA TRP A 188 -13.39 -19.11 -28.85
C TRP A 188 -12.34 -18.45 -27.98
N LEU A 189 -11.07 -18.82 -28.19
CA LEU A 189 -9.94 -18.25 -27.48
C LEU A 189 -9.70 -16.80 -27.89
N HIS A 190 -9.88 -16.45 -29.18
CA HIS A 190 -9.90 -15.06 -29.64
C HIS A 190 -11.07 -14.28 -28.99
N PHE A 191 -12.27 -14.85 -28.93
CA PHE A 191 -13.43 -14.21 -28.29
C PHE A 191 -13.15 -13.88 -26.81
N LEU A 192 -12.59 -14.83 -26.06
CA LEU A 192 -12.23 -14.64 -24.65
C LEU A 192 -11.08 -13.61 -24.49
N ASP A 193 -10.04 -13.67 -25.31
CA ASP A 193 -8.92 -12.71 -25.25
C ASP A 193 -9.37 -11.27 -25.54
N ILE A 194 -10.24 -11.08 -26.54
CA ILE A 194 -10.80 -9.78 -26.88
C ILE A 194 -11.73 -9.26 -25.76
N CYS A 195 -12.53 -10.12 -25.14
CA CYS A 195 -13.37 -9.74 -24.00
C CYS A 195 -12.55 -9.35 -22.76
N ASP A 196 -11.39 -9.99 -22.51
CA ASP A 196 -10.47 -9.65 -21.40
C ASP A 196 -9.77 -8.31 -21.61
N SER A 197 -9.54 -7.96 -22.88
CA SER A 197 -8.82 -6.75 -23.30
C SER A 197 -9.58 -5.44 -23.05
N HIS A 198 -10.91 -5.48 -22.83
CA HIS A 198 -11.71 -4.27 -22.56
C HIS A 198 -12.61 -4.39 -21.32
N PRO A 199 -12.55 -3.46 -20.35
CA PRO A 199 -13.33 -3.54 -19.11
C PRO A 199 -14.85 -3.71 -19.31
N GLY A 200 -15.39 -3.07 -20.36
CA GLY A 200 -16.81 -3.14 -20.70
C GLY A 200 -17.29 -4.53 -21.17
N ASN A 201 -16.40 -5.42 -21.61
CA ASN A 201 -16.74 -6.76 -22.08
C ASN A 201 -16.31 -7.86 -21.10
N ARG A 202 -15.57 -7.54 -20.03
CA ARG A 202 -15.13 -8.52 -19.02
C ARG A 202 -16.26 -9.21 -18.27
N ALA A 203 -17.44 -8.58 -18.19
CA ALA A 203 -18.63 -9.20 -17.60
C ALA A 203 -19.08 -10.46 -18.38
N VAL A 204 -18.85 -10.49 -19.70
CA VAL A 204 -19.16 -11.63 -20.58
C VAL A 204 -18.35 -12.86 -20.20
N LEU A 205 -17.08 -12.69 -19.81
CA LEU A 205 -16.17 -13.81 -19.50
C LEU A 205 -16.72 -14.73 -18.41
N LYS A 206 -17.28 -14.15 -17.35
CA LYS A 206 -17.86 -14.90 -16.22
C LYS A 206 -19.15 -15.63 -16.55
N LEU A 207 -19.82 -15.26 -17.64
CA LEU A 207 -21.05 -15.90 -18.09
C LEU A 207 -20.78 -17.04 -19.07
N VAL A 208 -19.62 -17.00 -19.72
CA VAL A 208 -19.31 -17.83 -20.89
C VAL A 208 -18.29 -18.94 -20.57
N ASP A 209 -17.38 -18.71 -19.61
CA ASP A 209 -16.42 -19.71 -19.14
C ASP A 209 -16.06 -19.47 -17.66
N ASP A 210 -16.39 -20.42 -16.78
CA ASP A 210 -16.12 -20.35 -15.33
C ASP A 210 -14.62 -20.34 -14.99
N ASP A 211 -13.77 -20.88 -15.88
CA ASP A 211 -12.31 -20.96 -15.73
C ASP A 211 -11.56 -20.14 -16.79
N PHE A 212 -12.21 -19.10 -17.34
CA PHE A 212 -11.68 -18.29 -18.44
C PHE A 212 -10.24 -17.79 -18.23
N ARG A 213 -9.80 -17.60 -16.98
CA ARG A 213 -8.45 -17.11 -16.65
C ARG A 213 -7.39 -18.14 -17.02
N ASN A 214 -7.55 -19.39 -16.61
CA ASN A 214 -6.63 -20.46 -16.97
C ASN A 214 -6.69 -20.75 -18.47
N THR A 215 -7.88 -20.70 -19.07
CA THR A 215 -8.07 -20.90 -20.51
C THR A 215 -7.32 -19.85 -21.35
N ILE A 216 -7.44 -18.57 -21.00
CA ILE A 216 -6.74 -17.47 -21.70
C ILE A 216 -5.24 -17.52 -21.45
N ASP A 217 -4.81 -17.77 -20.22
CA ASP A 217 -3.38 -17.79 -19.87
C ASP A 217 -2.67 -18.95 -20.59
N LYS A 218 -3.28 -20.13 -20.65
CA LYS A 218 -2.76 -21.28 -21.42
C LYS A 218 -2.73 -21.00 -22.92
N PHE A 219 -3.79 -20.41 -23.49
CA PHE A 219 -3.81 -20.03 -24.91
C PHE A 219 -2.70 -19.04 -25.26
N ARG A 220 -2.49 -18.04 -24.39
CA ARG A 220 -1.41 -17.06 -24.55
C ARG A 220 -0.04 -17.70 -24.37
N GLU A 221 0.11 -18.80 -23.65
CA GLU A 221 1.34 -19.59 -23.52
C GLU A 221 1.60 -20.46 -24.74
N ASP A 222 0.58 -21.16 -25.25
CA ASP A 222 0.69 -22.05 -26.42
C ASP A 222 1.03 -21.27 -27.70
N GLN A 223 0.53 -20.03 -27.85
CA GLN A 223 0.93 -19.10 -28.91
C GLN A 223 2.42 -18.69 -28.86
N LYS A 224 3.09 -18.84 -27.70
CA LYS A 224 4.53 -18.58 -27.54
C LYS A 224 5.40 -19.77 -27.97
N ILE A 225 4.82 -20.97 -28.06
CA ILE A 225 5.56 -22.21 -28.33
C ILE A 225 5.78 -22.42 -29.84
N THR A 226 4.96 -21.81 -30.70
CA THR A 226 4.99 -21.98 -32.16
C THR A 226 5.75 -20.88 -32.93
N SER A 227 6.37 -19.91 -32.25
CA SER A 227 7.12 -18.82 -32.89
C SER A 227 8.55 -18.71 -32.35
N ASP A 228 9.51 -18.99 -33.25
CA ASP A 228 10.97 -18.75 -33.24
C ASP A 228 11.69 -18.51 -31.89
N PRO A 229 12.73 -19.30 -31.52
CA PRO A 229 13.48 -19.14 -30.26
C PRO A 229 14.19 -17.80 -30.07
N THR A 230 14.26 -16.93 -31.08
CA THR A 230 14.71 -15.53 -30.90
C THR A 230 13.66 -14.65 -30.19
N VAL A 231 12.41 -15.11 -30.07
CA VAL A 231 11.29 -14.44 -29.39
C VAL A 231 11.14 -14.90 -27.93
N LEU A 232 11.92 -15.90 -27.47
CA LEU A 232 11.96 -16.31 -26.06
C LEU A 232 12.60 -15.27 -25.10
N ASN A 233 12.99 -14.11 -25.61
CA ASN A 233 13.27 -12.92 -24.80
C ASN A 233 12.04 -12.00 -24.61
N LEU A 234 10.90 -12.21 -25.25
CA LEU A 234 9.79 -11.22 -25.27
C LEU A 234 8.68 -11.41 -24.23
N PHE A 235 8.71 -12.47 -23.42
CA PHE A 235 7.77 -12.63 -22.30
C PHE A 235 8.38 -12.44 -20.91
N ASP A 236 9.63 -11.97 -20.88
CA ASP A 236 10.22 -11.25 -19.75
C ASP A 236 10.83 -9.91 -20.22
N ILE A 237 10.33 -9.36 -21.33
CA ILE A 237 10.50 -7.94 -21.65
C ILE A 237 9.26 -7.26 -21.10
N SER A 238 9.41 -6.77 -19.87
CA SER A 238 8.99 -5.42 -19.58
C SER A 238 9.01 -4.62 -20.88
N VAL A 239 7.90 -4.02 -21.33
CA VAL A 239 8.06 -2.74 -22.03
C VAL A 239 9.05 -2.00 -21.17
N LYS A 240 10.29 -1.79 -21.66
CA LYS A 240 11.29 -1.17 -20.79
C LYS A 240 10.62 0.11 -20.38
N ASP A 241 10.72 0.47 -19.13
CA ASP A 241 9.99 1.63 -18.61
C ASP A 241 10.21 2.87 -19.54
N GLY A 242 11.36 2.93 -20.22
CA GLY A 242 11.70 3.91 -21.27
C GLY A 242 10.94 3.88 -22.60
N ASP A 243 10.27 2.77 -22.95
CA ASP A 243 9.46 2.63 -24.18
C ASP A 243 7.99 3.04 -23.94
N ARG A 244 7.60 3.30 -22.68
CA ARG A 244 6.25 3.77 -22.31
C ARG A 244 6.14 5.28 -22.52
N LYS A 245 5.11 5.71 -23.26
CA LYS A 245 4.76 7.12 -23.44
C LYS A 245 4.22 7.74 -22.15
N PHE A 246 4.40 9.05 -21.99
CA PHE A 246 3.84 9.83 -20.89
C PHE A 246 2.31 9.65 -20.81
N ARG A 247 1.80 9.21 -19.66
CA ARG A 247 0.36 9.07 -19.43
C ARG A 247 -0.25 10.41 -19.01
N SER A 248 -1.20 10.91 -19.79
CA SER A 248 -1.78 12.23 -19.59
C SER A 248 -2.63 12.28 -18.32
N GLN A 249 -2.61 13.41 -17.62
CA GLN A 249 -3.51 13.68 -16.50
C GLN A 249 -4.99 13.60 -16.91
N MET A 250 -5.31 13.93 -18.16
CA MET A 250 -6.67 13.88 -18.71
C MET A 250 -7.27 12.47 -18.65
N ASP A 251 -6.44 11.44 -18.85
CA ASP A 251 -6.87 10.04 -18.81
C ASP A 251 -7.36 9.61 -17.42
N PHE A 252 -7.06 10.41 -16.38
CA PHE A 252 -7.38 10.12 -14.98
C PHE A 252 -8.23 11.20 -14.32
N ILE A 253 -8.82 12.13 -15.09
CA ILE A 253 -9.50 13.31 -14.55
C ILE A 253 -10.69 12.95 -13.65
N GLU A 254 -11.31 11.79 -13.87
CA GLU A 254 -12.40 11.23 -13.05
C GLU A 254 -12.00 10.95 -11.60
N HIS A 255 -10.70 10.77 -11.33
CA HIS A 255 -10.16 10.50 -10.00
C HIS A 255 -9.80 11.75 -9.21
N ARG A 256 -10.00 12.94 -9.80
CA ARG A 256 -9.73 14.23 -9.16
C ARG A 256 -10.82 14.57 -8.14
N GLU A 257 -10.42 15.08 -6.98
CA GLU A 257 -11.37 15.48 -5.94
C GLU A 257 -12.08 16.79 -6.34
N LYS A 258 -13.41 16.82 -6.23
CA LYS A 258 -14.20 18.04 -6.44
C LYS A 258 -14.01 18.97 -5.24
N ILE A 259 -13.60 20.21 -5.50
CA ILE A 259 -13.39 21.23 -4.46
C ILE A 259 -14.32 22.42 -4.77
N PRO A 260 -15.18 22.85 -3.84
CA PRO A 260 -16.01 24.04 -4.03
C PRO A 260 -15.16 25.28 -4.28
N TYR A 261 -15.49 26.05 -5.32
CA TYR A 261 -14.72 27.22 -5.74
C TYR A 261 -14.59 28.27 -4.63
N ASP A 262 -15.66 28.50 -3.85
CA ASP A 262 -15.72 29.48 -2.77
C ASP A 262 -14.77 29.18 -1.60
N LEU A 263 -14.31 27.93 -1.47
CA LEU A 263 -13.33 27.52 -0.46
C LEU A 263 -11.88 27.70 -0.95
N VAL A 264 -11.67 28.13 -2.19
CA VAL A 264 -10.35 28.26 -2.81
C VAL A 264 -9.92 29.74 -2.83
N GLU A 265 -9.09 30.12 -1.86
CA GLU A 265 -8.40 31.41 -1.87
C GLU A 265 -7.55 31.61 -3.13
N ASP A 266 -7.40 32.86 -3.57
CA ASP A 266 -6.53 33.20 -4.71
C ASP A 266 -5.06 32.88 -4.45
N PRO A 267 -4.32 32.38 -5.46
CA PRO A 267 -2.90 32.12 -5.31
C PRO A 267 -2.14 33.41 -4.98
N ALA A 268 -1.26 33.34 -4.00
CA ALA A 268 -0.40 34.45 -3.63
C ALA A 268 0.59 34.75 -4.77
N VAL A 269 0.89 36.04 -4.98
CA VAL A 269 1.93 36.48 -5.92
C VAL A 269 3.27 35.90 -5.50
N LEU A 270 3.95 35.22 -6.43
CA LEU A 270 5.27 34.64 -6.21
C LEU A 270 6.34 35.68 -6.56
N GLU A 271 6.87 36.36 -5.55
CA GLU A 271 8.00 37.28 -5.69
C GLU A 271 9.28 36.67 -5.14
N LEU A 272 10.33 36.66 -5.96
CA LEU A 272 11.65 36.17 -5.57
C LEU A 272 12.50 37.30 -5.00
N ARG A 273 13.35 36.92 -4.05
CA ARG A 273 14.42 37.80 -3.56
C ARG A 273 15.67 37.59 -4.40
N ASP A 274 16.55 38.58 -4.46
CA ASP A 274 17.79 38.52 -5.25
C ASP A 274 18.64 37.26 -4.99
N TYR A 275 18.73 36.82 -3.71
CA TYR A 275 19.47 35.59 -3.37
C TYR A 275 18.75 34.31 -3.85
N GLN A 276 17.43 34.33 -3.98
CA GLN A 276 16.65 33.22 -4.51
C GLN A 276 16.81 33.14 -6.04
N GLU A 277 16.82 34.28 -6.72
CA GLU A 277 17.16 34.37 -8.14
C GLU A 277 18.58 33.87 -8.43
N GLU A 278 19.55 34.26 -7.59
CA GLU A 278 20.92 33.76 -7.66
C GLU A 278 20.95 32.23 -7.56
N LEU A 279 20.22 31.65 -6.61
CA LEU A 279 20.17 30.20 -6.44
C LEU A 279 19.58 29.48 -7.67
N LEU A 280 18.59 30.08 -8.32
CA LEU A 280 17.92 29.53 -9.51
C LEU A 280 18.76 29.65 -10.79
N SER A 281 19.62 30.67 -10.90
CA SER A 281 20.42 30.92 -12.09
C SER A 281 21.29 29.72 -12.53
N LYS A 282 21.79 28.94 -11.56
CA LYS A 282 22.62 27.74 -11.78
C LYS A 282 21.85 26.45 -12.06
N VAL A 283 20.52 26.48 -11.93
CA VAL A 283 19.65 25.28 -12.06
C VAL A 283 19.01 25.18 -13.45
N LYS A 284 19.13 26.23 -14.29
CA LYS A 284 18.51 26.28 -15.63
C LYS A 284 18.95 25.08 -16.50
N GLY A 285 18.06 24.09 -16.61
CA GLY A 285 18.19 22.96 -17.54
C GLY A 285 19.19 21.87 -17.17
N THR A 286 19.80 21.90 -15.97
CA THR A 286 20.73 20.85 -15.51
C THR A 286 20.38 20.37 -14.11
N ASN A 287 20.59 19.08 -13.84
CA ASN A 287 20.34 18.53 -12.52
C ASN A 287 21.27 19.21 -11.50
N ALA A 288 20.73 19.66 -10.37
CA ALA A 288 21.47 20.49 -9.44
C ALA A 288 21.06 20.24 -7.98
N ILE A 289 21.96 20.57 -7.05
CA ILE A 289 21.63 20.68 -5.63
C ILE A 289 21.64 22.15 -5.22
N ILE A 290 20.53 22.63 -4.67
CA ILE A 290 20.43 23.94 -4.03
C ILE A 290 20.71 23.76 -2.53
N CYS A 291 21.84 24.29 -2.08
CA CYS A 291 22.23 24.33 -0.69
C CYS A 291 21.99 25.74 -0.14
N ALA A 292 20.92 25.89 0.66
CA ALA A 292 20.52 27.17 1.23
C ALA A 292 20.00 27.00 2.66
N PRO A 293 20.34 27.91 3.60
CA PRO A 293 19.97 27.79 5.01
C PRO A 293 18.47 27.52 5.24
N THR A 294 18.15 26.91 6.36
CA THR A 294 16.78 26.81 6.87
C THR A 294 16.15 28.21 6.99
N GLY A 295 14.88 28.36 6.59
CA GLY A 295 14.20 29.66 6.56
C GLY A 295 14.44 30.52 5.30
N SER A 296 15.37 30.16 4.42
CA SER A 296 15.64 30.89 3.16
C SER A 296 14.51 30.86 2.13
N GLY A 297 13.43 30.12 2.38
CA GLY A 297 12.31 29.97 1.45
C GLY A 297 12.57 28.93 0.35
N LYS A 298 13.19 27.79 0.68
CA LYS A 298 13.41 26.68 -0.29
C LYS A 298 12.12 26.23 -1.00
N THR A 299 10.98 26.25 -0.33
CA THR A 299 9.68 25.93 -0.96
C THR A 299 9.24 26.97 -1.99
N VAL A 300 9.59 28.26 -1.81
CA VAL A 300 9.37 29.31 -2.82
C VAL A 300 10.24 29.06 -4.05
N ILE A 301 11.49 28.66 -3.83
CA ILE A 301 12.41 28.25 -4.91
C ILE A 301 11.85 27.03 -5.66
N ALA A 302 11.32 26.03 -4.94
CA ALA A 302 10.67 24.86 -5.52
C ALA A 302 9.45 25.26 -6.37
N ALA A 303 8.60 26.15 -5.86
CA ALA A 303 7.45 26.68 -6.59
C ALA A 303 7.89 27.37 -7.90
N GLN A 304 8.91 28.24 -7.86
CA GLN A 304 9.40 28.86 -9.08
C GLN A 304 9.97 27.85 -10.09
N LEU A 305 10.72 26.85 -9.62
CA LEU A 305 11.25 25.80 -10.50
C LEU A 305 10.12 25.06 -11.21
N ILE A 306 9.04 24.75 -10.49
CA ILE A 306 7.86 24.09 -11.05
C ILE A 306 7.19 24.99 -12.10
N PHE A 307 6.98 26.28 -11.80
CA PHE A 307 6.42 27.23 -12.77
C PHE A 307 7.25 27.30 -14.05
N ASN A 308 8.56 27.52 -13.93
CA ASN A 308 9.47 27.61 -15.07
C ASN A 308 9.48 26.30 -15.87
N HIS A 309 9.35 25.15 -15.20
CA HIS A 309 9.32 23.84 -15.85
C HIS A 309 8.02 23.64 -16.63
N PHE A 310 6.87 23.99 -16.06
CA PHE A 310 5.58 23.92 -16.75
C PHE A 310 5.49 24.90 -17.92
N GLU A 311 5.92 26.14 -17.77
CA GLU A 311 5.98 27.13 -18.86
C GLU A 311 6.87 26.63 -20.01
N LYS A 312 8.05 26.09 -19.69
CA LYS A 312 8.94 25.49 -20.68
C LYS A 312 8.26 24.32 -21.41
N LYS A 313 7.60 23.41 -20.68
CA LYS A 313 6.93 22.25 -21.27
C LYS A 313 5.71 22.62 -22.11
N GLN A 314 5.02 23.72 -21.75
CA GLN A 314 3.93 24.26 -22.54
C GLN A 314 4.45 24.81 -23.87
N ASN A 315 5.49 25.63 -23.84
CA ASN A 315 6.11 26.19 -25.05
C ASN A 315 6.69 25.08 -25.95
N GLU A 316 7.26 24.01 -25.37
CA GLU A 316 7.70 22.83 -26.12
C GLU A 316 6.52 22.15 -26.83
N ALA A 317 5.40 21.94 -26.14
CA ALA A 317 4.20 21.31 -26.71
C ALA A 317 3.54 22.16 -27.81
N GLU A 318 3.42 23.47 -27.60
CA GLU A 318 2.89 24.42 -28.59
C GLU A 318 3.76 24.44 -29.86
N ARG A 319 5.09 24.39 -29.69
CA ARG A 319 6.03 24.32 -30.80
C ARG A 319 5.94 22.99 -31.55
N GLU A 320 5.87 21.85 -30.86
CA GLU A 320 5.71 20.53 -31.48
C GLU A 320 4.39 20.46 -32.29
N GLN A 321 3.32 21.03 -31.76
CA GLN A 321 2.04 21.13 -32.46
C GLN A 321 2.15 21.99 -33.72
N ALA A 322 2.78 23.16 -33.62
CA ALA A 322 3.00 24.05 -34.77
C ALA A 322 3.89 23.39 -35.85
N GLU A 323 4.94 22.68 -35.46
CA GLU A 323 5.81 21.93 -36.39
C GLU A 323 5.04 20.80 -37.09
N MET A 324 4.12 20.11 -36.39
CA MET A 324 3.26 19.08 -36.96
C MET A 324 2.22 19.66 -37.95
N GLU A 325 1.61 20.79 -37.62
CA GLU A 325 0.69 21.51 -38.52
C GLU A 325 1.40 22.01 -39.78
N ILE A 326 2.62 22.56 -39.64
CA ILE A 326 3.46 22.95 -40.78
C ILE A 326 3.84 21.74 -41.64
N ALA A 327 4.17 20.60 -41.03
CA ALA A 327 4.47 19.37 -41.77
C ALA A 327 3.25 18.88 -42.57
N MET A 328 2.04 18.91 -41.97
CA MET A 328 0.81 18.56 -42.69
C MET A 328 0.48 19.53 -43.83
N LEU A 329 0.81 20.82 -43.68
CA LEU A 329 0.64 21.81 -44.75
C LEU A 329 1.63 21.58 -45.90
N ARG A 330 2.89 21.24 -45.61
CA ARG A 330 3.89 20.87 -46.63
C ARG A 330 3.54 19.58 -47.37
N ASP A 331 2.96 18.61 -46.69
CA ASP A 331 2.46 17.38 -47.32
C ASP A 331 1.25 17.66 -48.23
N LYS A 332 0.43 18.67 -47.90
CA LYS A 332 -0.67 19.14 -48.76
C LYS A 332 -0.18 19.97 -49.95
N GLU A 333 0.84 20.81 -49.77
CA GLU A 333 1.48 21.56 -50.86
C GLU A 333 2.19 20.63 -51.84
N THR A 334 2.91 19.61 -51.36
CA THR A 334 3.51 18.58 -52.23
C THR A 334 2.46 17.65 -52.87
N ALA A 335 1.31 17.43 -52.25
CA ALA A 335 0.18 16.73 -52.88
C ALA A 335 -0.47 17.58 -53.99
N THR A 336 -0.60 18.89 -53.79
CA THR A 336 -1.15 19.81 -54.78
C THR A 336 -0.17 20.11 -55.92
N GLU A 337 1.14 20.19 -55.67
CA GLU A 337 2.16 20.24 -56.74
C GLU A 337 2.21 18.93 -57.56
N ASN A 338 1.93 17.78 -56.94
CA ASN A 338 1.77 16.50 -57.64
C ASN A 338 0.44 16.36 -58.40
N GLU A 339 -0.59 17.15 -58.05
CA GLU A 339 -1.84 17.24 -58.83
C GLU A 339 -1.72 18.27 -59.96
N VAL A 340 -1.06 19.41 -59.75
CA VAL A 340 -0.78 20.41 -60.80
C VAL A 340 0.19 19.86 -61.85
N SER A 341 1.19 19.06 -61.46
CA SER A 341 2.07 18.36 -62.41
C SER A 341 1.38 17.19 -63.14
N LYS A 342 0.26 16.68 -62.63
CA LYS A 342 -0.60 15.72 -63.35
C LYS A 342 -1.57 16.42 -64.30
N ASP A 343 -2.12 17.58 -63.93
CA ASP A 343 -2.99 18.35 -64.81
C ASP A 343 -2.22 19.03 -65.97
N GLU A 344 -0.97 19.45 -65.74
CA GLU A 344 -0.07 19.90 -66.83
C GLU A 344 0.44 18.74 -67.70
N ALA A 345 0.48 17.50 -67.17
CA ALA A 345 0.79 16.30 -67.96
C ALA A 345 -0.43 15.81 -68.77
N ILE A 346 -1.66 16.17 -68.38
CA ILE A 346 -2.90 15.80 -69.07
C ILE A 346 -3.29 16.85 -70.13
N THR A 347 -2.84 18.10 -70.01
CA THR A 347 -3.05 19.15 -71.05
C THR A 347 -1.91 19.29 -72.07
N LYS A 348 -0.86 18.45 -72.01
CA LYS A 348 0.23 18.39 -73.01
C LYS A 348 0.29 17.09 -73.83
N ALA A 349 -0.78 16.29 -73.81
CA ALA A 349 -0.91 15.08 -74.63
C ALA A 349 -1.79 15.26 -75.89
N GLU A 350 -2.37 16.44 -76.10
CA GLU A 350 -3.01 16.83 -77.36
C GLU A 350 -2.37 18.15 -77.82
N GLU A 351 -2.06 18.24 -79.11
CA GLU A 351 -1.32 19.35 -79.76
C GLU A 351 0.21 19.32 -79.66
N ASN A 352 0.82 18.25 -80.19
CA ASN A 352 2.12 18.37 -80.85
C ASN A 352 1.94 18.28 -82.37
N GLY A 353 1.87 19.45 -82.99
CA GLY A 353 1.80 19.64 -84.43
C GLY A 353 2.49 20.95 -84.85
N LYS A 354 3.82 20.88 -84.92
CA LYS A 354 4.72 21.67 -85.80
C LYS A 354 5.17 23.08 -85.39
N ASP A 355 6.47 23.27 -85.70
CA ASP A 355 7.21 24.48 -86.09
C ASP A 355 7.93 25.34 -85.02
N ALA A 356 9.25 25.07 -84.95
CA ALA A 356 10.43 25.95 -85.05
C ALA A 356 10.49 27.41 -84.51
N ASP A 357 11.70 27.69 -84.00
CA ASP A 357 12.45 28.96 -83.89
C ASP A 357 12.29 29.90 -82.68
N GLY A 358 13.45 30.27 -82.09
CA GLY A 358 13.76 31.67 -81.75
C GLY A 358 13.95 32.06 -80.27
N SER A 359 15.22 32.06 -79.82
CA SER A 359 15.94 33.14 -79.08
C SER A 359 15.36 33.88 -77.84
N ASP A 360 16.24 33.92 -76.82
CA ASP A 360 16.68 35.08 -76.00
C ASP A 360 15.94 35.58 -74.73
N GLU A 361 16.73 35.50 -73.64
CA GLU A 361 17.13 36.54 -72.68
C GLU A 361 16.21 37.06 -71.54
N HIS A 362 16.85 37.05 -70.35
CA HIS A 362 16.91 38.06 -69.29
C HIS A 362 16.34 37.76 -67.89
N ALA A 363 17.22 38.05 -66.93
CA ALA A 363 17.11 38.04 -65.49
C ALA A 363 16.25 39.19 -64.94
N ASP A 364 15.74 39.08 -63.71
CA ASP A 364 16.25 39.91 -62.59
C ASP A 364 15.70 39.45 -61.22
N SER A 365 16.48 39.85 -60.21
CA SER A 365 16.44 39.74 -58.76
C SER A 365 15.23 40.36 -58.02
N GLY A 366 15.04 39.99 -56.75
CA GLY A 366 14.13 40.73 -55.86
C GLY A 366 13.84 40.17 -54.45
N SER A 367 14.81 40.27 -53.54
CA SER A 367 14.71 40.57 -52.08
C SER A 367 13.58 40.03 -51.17
N LEU A 368 14.03 39.45 -50.05
CA LEU A 368 13.32 39.23 -48.77
C LEU A 368 12.46 40.43 -48.30
N LYS A 369 11.28 40.14 -47.73
CA LYS A 369 10.60 40.97 -46.73
C LYS A 369 10.18 40.15 -45.51
N SER A 370 10.12 40.85 -44.38
CA SER A 370 10.22 40.46 -42.97
C SER A 370 9.01 39.76 -42.36
N PHE A 371 9.29 38.95 -41.34
CA PHE A 371 8.41 38.53 -40.25
C PHE A 371 7.99 39.77 -39.45
N ASP A 372 6.73 40.23 -39.51
CA ASP A 372 6.10 41.07 -38.46
C ASP A 372 4.57 41.27 -38.60
N ASP A 373 3.85 40.48 -39.42
CA ASP A 373 2.39 40.67 -39.64
C ASP A 373 1.51 39.45 -39.21
N LYS A 374 1.95 38.62 -38.26
CA LYS A 374 1.18 37.43 -37.80
C LYS A 374 0.60 37.50 -36.38
N ASP A 375 0.82 38.59 -35.65
CA ASP A 375 0.35 38.74 -34.25
C ASP A 375 -1.07 39.32 -34.11
N GLU A 376 -1.68 39.83 -35.19
CA GLU A 376 -3.01 40.46 -35.14
C GLU A 376 -4.18 39.50 -35.42
N GLU A 377 -3.92 38.34 -36.05
CA GLU A 377 -4.96 37.33 -36.33
C GLU A 377 -5.09 36.33 -35.16
N TYR A 378 -4.02 36.10 -34.41
CA TYR A 378 -3.98 35.20 -33.25
C TYR A 378 -4.77 35.73 -32.04
N ASN A 379 -4.80 37.07 -31.86
CA ASN A 379 -5.53 37.72 -30.77
C ASN A 379 -7.06 37.78 -30.97
N LYS A 380 -7.57 37.49 -32.18
CA LYS A 380 -9.02 37.47 -32.46
C LYS A 380 -9.68 36.11 -32.19
N LEU A 381 -8.93 35.02 -32.14
CA LEU A 381 -9.49 33.68 -31.89
C LEU A 381 -9.74 33.37 -30.40
N PHE A 382 -9.15 34.13 -29.47
CA PHE A 382 -9.28 33.90 -28.02
C PHE A 382 -10.27 34.80 -27.29
N ALA A 383 -11.03 35.65 -27.99
CA ALA A 383 -11.99 36.58 -27.40
C ALA A 383 -13.42 36.01 -27.23
N CYS A 384 -13.59 34.69 -27.16
CA CYS A 384 -14.92 34.07 -26.98
C CYS A 384 -14.88 32.94 -25.94
N LYS A 385 -14.72 33.32 -24.66
CA LYS A 385 -15.06 32.47 -23.51
C LYS A 385 -15.63 33.35 -22.39
N ASP A 386 -16.84 33.84 -22.60
CA ASP A 386 -17.76 34.15 -21.52
C ASP A 386 -19.02 33.28 -21.75
N GLU A 387 -19.56 32.74 -20.66
CA GLU A 387 -20.68 31.77 -20.55
C GLU A 387 -20.29 30.27 -20.46
N PHE A 388 -19.83 29.87 -19.26
CA PHE A 388 -20.03 28.51 -18.75
C PHE A 388 -20.78 28.57 -17.40
N PRO A 389 -21.68 27.62 -17.07
CA PRO A 389 -22.45 27.63 -15.83
C PRO A 389 -21.54 27.50 -14.60
N GLU A 390 -21.79 28.32 -13.58
CA GLU A 390 -20.93 28.54 -12.40
C GLU A 390 -20.81 27.38 -11.39
N GLU A 391 -21.30 26.16 -11.65
CA GLU A 391 -21.51 25.21 -10.54
C GLU A 391 -20.42 24.15 -10.28
N GLU A 392 -19.46 23.84 -11.17
CA GLU A 392 -18.36 22.91 -10.82
C GLU A 392 -17.07 23.21 -11.60
N PHE A 393 -16.04 23.75 -10.94
CA PHE A 393 -14.73 23.98 -11.57
C PHE A 393 -13.84 22.72 -11.49
N GLN A 394 -13.64 22.04 -12.62
CA GLN A 394 -12.58 21.06 -12.79
C GLN A 394 -11.39 21.75 -13.47
N LEU A 395 -10.37 22.10 -12.68
CA LEU A 395 -9.06 22.56 -13.18
C LEU A 395 -8.59 21.59 -14.29
N MET A 396 -8.49 22.06 -15.52
CA MET A 396 -8.03 21.23 -16.63
C MET A 396 -6.51 21.35 -16.77
N PRO A 397 -5.77 20.23 -16.83
CA PRO A 397 -4.32 20.27 -17.02
C PRO A 397 -3.98 20.85 -18.40
N SER A 398 -3.20 21.94 -18.43
CA SER A 398 -2.83 22.65 -19.67
C SER A 398 -1.47 22.24 -20.24
N VAL A 399 -0.70 21.41 -19.52
CA VAL A 399 0.70 21.09 -19.87
C VAL A 399 0.95 19.59 -19.75
N PRO A 400 1.60 18.92 -20.73
CA PRO A 400 1.96 17.50 -20.66
C PRO A 400 3.18 17.28 -19.73
N ALA A 401 3.05 17.68 -18.47
CA ALA A 401 4.12 17.64 -17.49
C ALA A 401 3.57 17.31 -16.11
N ARG A 402 4.30 16.45 -15.39
CA ARG A 402 3.98 16.08 -14.00
C ARG A 402 5.24 16.18 -13.15
N VAL A 403 5.10 16.76 -11.95
CA VAL A 403 6.20 16.97 -11.01
C VAL A 403 5.97 16.18 -9.73
N VAL A 404 7.02 15.55 -9.21
CA VAL A 404 7.03 14.93 -7.88
C VAL A 404 7.98 15.66 -6.96
N MET A 405 7.48 16.05 -5.79
CA MET A 405 8.30 16.51 -4.66
C MET A 405 8.38 15.40 -3.61
N PHE A 406 9.58 14.84 -3.45
CA PHE A 406 9.89 13.86 -2.42
C PHE A 406 10.20 14.54 -1.10
N VAL A 407 9.56 14.06 -0.02
CA VAL A 407 9.80 14.51 1.34
C VAL A 407 10.10 13.32 2.28
N PRO A 408 11.01 13.45 3.26
CA PRO A 408 11.48 12.30 4.04
C PRO A 408 10.46 11.84 5.10
N THR A 409 9.53 12.70 5.54
CA THR A 409 8.60 12.41 6.63
C THR A 409 7.14 12.73 6.27
N ILE A 410 6.19 12.06 6.92
CA ILE A 410 4.75 12.25 6.69
C ILE A 410 4.30 13.70 7.00
N PRO A 411 4.69 14.34 8.12
CA PRO A 411 4.28 15.73 8.38
C PRO A 411 4.74 16.73 7.31
N LEU A 412 5.89 16.48 6.66
CA LEU A 412 6.36 17.30 5.55
C LEU A 412 5.49 17.19 4.31
N VAL A 413 4.78 16.08 4.10
CA VAL A 413 3.88 15.92 2.95
C VAL A 413 2.79 16.97 2.99
N GLU A 414 2.11 17.08 4.14
CA GLU A 414 1.04 18.05 4.34
C GLU A 414 1.59 19.48 4.35
N GLN A 415 2.70 19.71 5.05
CA GLN A 415 3.31 21.04 5.14
C GLN A 415 3.73 21.57 3.76
N GLN A 416 4.46 20.77 2.96
CA GLN A 416 4.94 21.20 1.66
C GLN A 416 3.80 21.31 0.64
N SER A 417 2.83 20.40 0.68
CA SER A 417 1.64 20.47 -0.19
C SER A 417 0.84 21.75 0.07
N MET A 418 0.61 22.11 1.34
CA MET A 418 -0.08 23.35 1.72
C MET A 418 0.73 24.59 1.32
N ALA A 419 2.04 24.56 1.48
CA ALA A 419 2.92 25.67 1.11
C ALA A 419 3.00 25.88 -0.41
N LEU A 420 3.09 24.81 -1.21
CA LEU A 420 3.05 24.89 -2.68
C LEU A 420 1.68 25.35 -3.18
N SER A 421 0.63 24.80 -2.58
CA SER A 421 -0.76 25.18 -2.81
C SER A 421 -0.99 26.69 -2.72
N LYS A 422 -0.33 27.38 -1.79
CA LYS A 422 -0.45 28.84 -1.64
C LYS A 422 -0.13 29.62 -2.92
N TYR A 423 0.80 29.13 -3.74
CA TYR A 423 1.24 29.79 -4.97
C TYR A 423 0.62 29.17 -6.22
N MET A 424 0.24 27.89 -6.17
CA MET A 424 -0.09 27.07 -7.34
C MET A 424 -1.58 26.75 -7.48
N ARG A 425 -2.39 26.92 -6.43
CA ARG A 425 -3.84 26.65 -6.46
C ARG A 425 -4.51 27.52 -7.54
N LYS A 426 -5.61 27.04 -8.12
CA LYS A 426 -6.30 27.60 -9.31
C LYS A 426 -5.55 27.52 -10.64
N LYS A 427 -4.25 27.20 -10.67
CA LYS A 427 -3.51 26.93 -11.92
C LYS A 427 -3.18 25.45 -12.08
N TYR A 428 -2.75 24.80 -11.00
CA TYR A 428 -2.31 23.40 -11.02
C TYR A 428 -2.93 22.59 -9.88
N TYR A 429 -3.15 21.29 -10.10
CA TYR A 429 -3.55 20.35 -9.06
C TYR A 429 -2.36 19.93 -8.20
N VAL A 430 -2.42 20.25 -6.90
CA VAL A 430 -1.44 19.77 -5.92
C VAL A 430 -2.06 18.65 -5.10
N HIS A 431 -1.50 17.44 -5.20
CA HIS A 431 -1.93 16.29 -4.42
C HIS A 431 -0.90 15.90 -3.37
N ALA A 432 -1.34 15.73 -2.13
CA ALA A 432 -0.53 15.20 -1.02
C ALA A 432 -0.79 13.70 -0.88
N ALA A 433 0.24 12.87 -1.03
CA ALA A 433 0.14 11.41 -0.91
C ALA A 433 1.01 10.90 0.25
N SER A 434 0.38 10.29 1.25
CA SER A 434 1.09 9.67 2.39
C SER A 434 0.51 8.31 2.76
N GLY A 435 1.33 7.48 3.43
CA GLY A 435 0.89 6.17 3.93
C GLY A 435 -0.20 6.21 5.01
N ALA A 436 -0.57 7.41 5.50
CA ALA A 436 -1.63 7.61 6.48
C ALA A 436 -3.02 7.80 5.85
N GLN A 437 -3.08 8.20 4.57
CA GLN A 437 -4.34 8.47 3.88
C GLN A 437 -4.98 7.18 3.37
N ARG A 438 -6.31 7.09 3.50
CA ARG A 438 -7.13 6.01 2.93
C ARG A 438 -7.70 6.51 1.61
N ALA A 439 -7.28 5.91 0.49
CA ALA A 439 -7.84 6.19 -0.82
C ALA A 439 -8.10 4.90 -1.58
N ASP A 440 -9.24 4.84 -2.26
CA ASP A 440 -9.47 3.86 -3.32
C ASP A 440 -8.62 4.29 -4.52
N SER A 441 -7.80 3.37 -5.04
CA SER A 441 -6.88 3.58 -6.16
C SER A 441 -5.92 4.78 -6.05
N PRO A 442 -5.03 4.81 -5.04
CA PRO A 442 -4.09 5.91 -4.83
C PRO A 442 -3.12 6.15 -6.00
N GLY A 443 -2.77 5.12 -6.78
CA GLY A 443 -1.92 5.28 -7.96
C GLY A 443 -2.57 6.18 -9.03
N LYS A 444 -3.87 6.02 -9.27
CA LYS A 444 -4.61 6.84 -10.22
C LYS A 444 -4.80 8.29 -9.77
N LYS A 445 -4.99 8.51 -8.46
CA LYS A 445 -5.01 9.87 -7.87
C LYS A 445 -3.68 10.61 -8.05
N ILE A 446 -2.56 9.88 -8.02
CA ILE A 446 -1.24 10.46 -8.32
C ILE A 446 -1.14 10.85 -9.79
N LEU A 447 -1.66 10.03 -10.70
CA LEU A 447 -1.63 10.30 -12.14
C LEU A 447 -2.54 11.45 -12.57
N CYS A 448 -3.62 11.75 -11.85
CA CYS A 448 -4.45 12.92 -12.17
C CYS A 448 -3.87 14.26 -11.69
N ALA A 449 -2.81 14.24 -10.87
CA ALA A 449 -2.18 15.44 -10.34
C ALA A 449 -1.09 16.01 -11.27
N ASP A 450 -0.95 17.34 -11.22
CA ASP A 450 0.14 18.07 -11.88
C ASP A 450 1.38 18.07 -10.97
N ILE A 451 1.15 18.28 -9.67
CA ILE A 451 2.19 18.33 -8.64
C ILE A 451 1.83 17.33 -7.54
N VAL A 452 2.74 16.40 -7.26
CA VAL A 452 2.55 15.37 -6.24
C VAL A 452 3.60 15.53 -5.15
N VAL A 453 3.16 15.74 -3.90
CA VAL A 453 4.04 15.69 -2.73
C VAL A 453 3.91 14.33 -2.08
N ILE A 454 5.00 13.55 -2.01
CA ILE A 454 4.94 12.14 -1.60
C ILE A 454 6.18 11.69 -0.81
N THR A 455 5.99 10.72 0.07
CA THR A 455 7.13 10.02 0.70
C THR A 455 7.81 9.07 -0.28
N PRO A 456 9.16 8.96 -0.26
CA PRO A 456 9.90 8.17 -1.25
C PRO A 456 9.60 6.67 -1.19
N GLN A 457 9.31 6.13 0.00
CA GLN A 457 8.96 4.71 0.15
C GLN A 457 7.62 4.40 -0.51
N MET A 458 6.64 5.30 -0.41
CA MET A 458 5.34 5.13 -1.05
C MET A 458 5.48 5.18 -2.58
N PHE A 459 6.25 6.13 -3.10
CA PHE A 459 6.55 6.20 -4.54
C PHE A 459 7.26 4.93 -5.04
N TYR A 460 8.30 4.49 -4.32
CA TYR A 460 9.00 3.24 -4.63
C TYR A 460 8.05 2.04 -4.68
N ASN A 461 7.13 1.92 -3.72
CA ASN A 461 6.13 0.86 -3.69
C ASN A 461 5.24 0.86 -4.94
N PHE A 462 4.86 2.04 -5.46
CA PHE A 462 4.08 2.14 -6.69
C PHE A 462 4.87 1.81 -7.95
N LEU A 463 6.17 2.13 -8.01
CA LEU A 463 7.03 1.75 -9.15
C LEU A 463 7.15 0.22 -9.31
N ILE A 464 7.07 -0.51 -8.20
CA ILE A 464 7.18 -1.97 -8.14
C ILE A 464 5.83 -2.67 -7.93
N ASP A 465 4.70 -1.93 -7.97
CA ASP A 465 3.38 -2.53 -7.73
C ASP A 465 3.04 -3.51 -8.87
N PRO A 466 2.63 -4.75 -8.57
CA PRO A 466 2.25 -5.71 -9.61
C PRO A 466 0.93 -5.36 -10.29
N ARG A 467 0.09 -4.51 -9.70
CA ARG A 467 -1.21 -4.11 -10.26
C ARG A 467 -1.00 -2.95 -11.22
N GLU A 468 -1.19 -3.17 -12.52
CA GLU A 468 -1.03 -2.13 -13.53
C GLU A 468 -1.92 -0.89 -13.27
N SER A 469 -3.11 -1.09 -12.69
CA SER A 469 -4.01 0.01 -12.32
C SER A 469 -3.47 0.94 -11.23
N GLU A 470 -2.52 0.47 -10.41
CA GLU A 470 -1.90 1.24 -9.33
C GLU A 470 -0.43 1.59 -9.61
N ARG A 471 0.17 0.97 -10.63
CA ARG A 471 1.58 1.10 -10.92
C ARG A 471 1.91 2.47 -11.52
N LEU A 472 2.98 3.06 -11.01
CA LEU A 472 3.60 4.26 -11.57
C LEU A 472 4.84 3.88 -12.39
N TYR A 473 5.17 4.73 -13.36
CA TYR A 473 6.32 4.60 -14.25
C TYR A 473 7.18 5.86 -14.14
N ILE A 474 8.48 5.75 -14.38
CA ILE A 474 9.35 6.95 -14.36
C ILE A 474 8.96 7.92 -15.49
N SER A 475 8.50 7.41 -16.63
CA SER A 475 8.01 8.21 -17.76
C SER A 475 6.73 8.99 -17.48
N ASP A 476 6.03 8.73 -16.37
CA ASP A 476 4.88 9.54 -15.95
C ASP A 476 5.29 10.90 -15.38
N PHE A 477 6.58 11.15 -15.17
CA PHE A 477 7.06 12.33 -14.48
C PHE A 477 8.18 13.01 -15.25
N THR A 478 8.14 14.33 -15.25
CA THR A 478 9.06 15.18 -16.01
C THR A 478 10.06 15.91 -15.11
N MET A 479 9.78 16.00 -13.81
CA MET A 479 10.68 16.61 -12.82
C MET A 479 10.53 15.96 -11.44
N PHE A 480 11.66 15.73 -10.79
CA PHE A 480 11.80 15.26 -9.41
C PHE A 480 12.50 16.30 -8.54
N ILE A 481 11.83 16.73 -7.47
CA ILE A 481 12.39 17.61 -6.45
C ILE A 481 12.58 16.80 -5.17
N PHE A 482 13.81 16.70 -4.67
CA PHE A 482 14.13 16.03 -3.41
C PHE A 482 14.28 17.06 -2.31
N ASP A 483 13.31 17.16 -1.40
CA ASP A 483 13.46 17.95 -0.16
C ASP A 483 14.34 17.20 0.83
N GLU A 484 15.17 17.94 1.56
CA GLU A 484 16.24 17.41 2.41
C GLU A 484 17.09 16.33 1.72
N CYS A 485 17.60 16.67 0.54
CA CYS A 485 18.25 15.73 -0.38
C CYS A 485 19.55 15.10 0.17
N HIS A 486 20.09 15.57 1.30
CA HIS A 486 21.21 14.94 2.00
C HIS A 486 20.89 13.51 2.47
N HIS A 487 19.60 13.15 2.59
CA HIS A 487 19.17 11.77 2.83
C HIS A 487 19.41 10.84 1.66
N CYS A 488 19.79 11.31 0.47
CA CYS A 488 20.11 10.46 -0.67
C CYS A 488 21.48 9.77 -0.52
N ASN A 489 21.66 9.02 0.57
CA ASN A 489 22.85 8.29 0.93
C ASN A 489 22.50 6.98 1.68
N ALA A 490 23.49 6.11 1.87
CA ALA A 490 23.35 4.83 2.56
C ALA A 490 22.15 4.00 2.03
N ASP A 491 21.31 3.46 2.92
CA ASP A 491 20.13 2.63 2.57
C ASP A 491 18.81 3.42 2.55
N HIS A 492 18.87 4.75 2.46
CA HIS A 492 17.65 5.57 2.48
C HIS A 492 16.81 5.38 1.19
N PRO A 493 15.46 5.41 1.27
CA PRO A 493 14.58 5.21 0.10
C PRO A 493 14.85 6.16 -1.08
N TYR A 494 15.38 7.36 -0.85
CA TYR A 494 15.83 8.28 -1.93
C TYR A 494 16.83 7.60 -2.87
N LYS A 495 17.81 6.86 -2.32
CA LYS A 495 18.82 6.17 -3.13
C LYS A 495 18.20 5.07 -3.98
N ASN A 496 17.17 4.37 -3.48
CA ASN A 496 16.47 3.32 -4.22
C ASN A 496 15.67 3.89 -5.40
N VAL A 497 14.95 5.00 -5.19
CA VAL A 497 14.27 5.71 -6.29
C VAL A 497 15.29 6.16 -7.33
N MET A 498 16.40 6.78 -6.91
CA MET A 498 17.46 7.21 -7.82
C MET A 498 18.15 6.05 -8.54
N LYS A 499 18.26 4.87 -7.93
CA LYS A 499 18.78 3.66 -8.59
C LYS A 499 17.88 3.26 -9.76
N LEU A 500 16.55 3.25 -9.56
CA LEU A 500 15.59 2.99 -10.63
C LEU A 500 15.66 4.04 -11.75
N VAL A 501 15.74 5.33 -11.41
CA VAL A 501 15.92 6.41 -12.38
C VAL A 501 17.21 6.27 -13.19
N ARG A 502 18.31 5.81 -12.56
CA ARG A 502 19.58 5.57 -13.28
C ARG A 502 19.46 4.41 -14.27
N MET A 503 18.74 3.35 -13.89
CA MET A 503 18.51 2.16 -14.70
C MET A 503 17.47 2.38 -15.81
N PHE A 504 16.62 3.41 -15.67
CA PHE A 504 15.63 3.80 -16.67
C PHE A 504 16.29 4.20 -17.99
N GLY A 505 15.82 3.61 -19.09
CA GLY A 505 16.40 3.75 -20.43
C GLY A 505 15.80 4.86 -21.31
N GLY A 506 14.68 5.47 -20.91
CA GLY A 506 14.03 6.55 -21.66
C GLY A 506 14.46 7.95 -21.22
N GLU A 507 13.65 8.97 -21.56
CA GLU A 507 13.87 10.35 -21.12
C GLU A 507 13.72 10.47 -19.59
N LYS A 508 14.76 10.97 -18.93
CA LYS A 508 14.81 11.03 -17.46
C LYS A 508 14.18 12.35 -16.97
N PRO A 509 13.47 12.32 -15.83
CA PRO A 509 12.97 13.55 -15.23
C PRO A 509 14.11 14.47 -14.85
N HIS A 510 13.87 15.78 -14.90
CA HIS A 510 14.79 16.80 -14.39
C HIS A 510 14.92 16.69 -12.86
N ILE A 511 16.13 16.68 -12.31
CA ILE A 511 16.36 16.35 -10.89
C ILE A 511 16.94 17.55 -10.14
N VAL A 512 16.23 17.97 -9.08
CA VAL A 512 16.69 19.04 -8.20
C VAL A 512 16.68 18.58 -6.75
N GLY A 513 17.82 18.69 -6.07
CA GLY A 513 17.93 18.47 -4.63
C GLY A 513 17.86 19.79 -3.86
N LEU A 514 17.06 19.86 -2.80
CA LEU A 514 16.98 20.99 -1.89
C LEU A 514 17.55 20.57 -0.54
N THR A 515 18.47 21.34 0.02
CA THR A 515 18.94 21.09 1.40
C THR A 515 19.50 22.32 2.09
N ALA A 516 19.58 22.28 3.41
CA ALA A 516 20.31 23.26 4.22
C ALA A 516 21.79 22.92 4.42
N SER A 517 22.17 21.65 4.24
CA SER A 517 23.53 21.18 4.49
C SER A 517 23.79 19.89 3.69
N LEU A 518 24.97 19.81 3.10
CA LEU A 518 25.46 18.59 2.44
C LEU A 518 26.25 17.68 3.39
N GLY A 519 26.56 18.16 4.60
CA GLY A 519 27.46 17.47 5.53
C GLY A 519 28.91 17.41 5.04
N VAL A 520 29.78 16.85 5.88
CA VAL A 520 31.18 16.56 5.51
C VAL A 520 31.49 15.06 5.47
N GLY A 521 30.63 14.22 6.04
CA GLY A 521 30.88 12.78 6.21
C GLY A 521 31.47 12.44 7.57
N PHE A 522 31.18 11.24 8.08
CA PHE A 522 31.35 10.84 9.50
C PHE A 522 32.81 10.91 10.01
N ASP A 523 33.82 10.80 9.14
CA ASP A 523 35.25 10.76 9.51
C ASP A 523 36.10 11.80 8.77
N SER A 524 35.47 12.76 8.08
CA SER A 524 36.21 13.70 7.23
C SER A 524 37.04 14.67 8.05
N ARG A 525 38.36 14.66 7.85
CA ARG A 525 39.30 15.52 8.59
C ARG A 525 39.81 16.70 7.79
N ASP A 526 39.67 16.63 6.46
CA ASP A 526 40.15 17.64 5.54
C ASP A 526 39.14 17.96 4.42
N ILE A 527 39.53 18.94 3.58
CA ILE A 527 38.71 19.39 2.45
C ILE A 527 38.57 18.30 1.39
N ARG A 528 39.55 17.40 1.23
CA ARG A 528 39.52 16.36 0.19
C ARG A 528 38.47 15.30 0.53
N ASP A 529 38.42 14.87 1.78
CA ASP A 529 37.43 13.92 2.28
C ASP A 529 36.01 14.52 2.21
N ALA A 530 35.85 15.76 2.70
CA ALA A 530 34.59 16.48 2.63
C ALA A 530 34.11 16.68 1.18
N ARG A 531 35.04 16.97 0.26
CA ARG A 531 34.74 17.10 -1.16
C ARG A 531 34.31 15.78 -1.77
N ASN A 532 35.01 14.69 -1.48
CA ASN A 532 34.64 13.36 -1.93
C ASN A 532 33.23 12.98 -1.44
N HIS A 533 32.87 13.35 -0.21
CA HIS A 533 31.52 13.19 0.32
C HIS A 533 30.48 13.98 -0.48
N MET A 534 30.70 15.28 -0.71
CA MET A 534 29.79 16.13 -1.50
C MET A 534 29.63 15.66 -2.96
N ILE A 535 30.73 15.22 -3.60
CA ILE A 535 30.69 14.66 -4.94
C ILE A 535 29.93 13.33 -4.96
N THR A 536 30.06 12.50 -3.92
CA THR A 536 29.26 11.27 -3.77
C THR A 536 27.77 11.61 -3.65
N MET A 537 27.41 12.65 -2.89
CA MET A 537 26.02 13.14 -2.81
C MET A 537 25.50 13.63 -4.17
N CYS A 538 26.32 14.39 -4.92
CA CYS A 538 25.98 14.81 -6.28
C CYS A 538 25.79 13.60 -7.22
N ALA A 539 26.68 12.60 -7.13
CA ALA A 539 26.59 11.37 -7.91
C ALA A 539 25.32 10.55 -7.61
N ASN A 540 24.93 10.47 -6.34
CA ASN A 540 23.71 9.78 -5.91
C ASN A 540 22.45 10.42 -6.49
N LEU A 541 22.40 11.76 -6.56
CA LEU A 541 21.28 12.53 -7.14
C LEU A 541 21.41 12.79 -8.65
N SER A 542 22.53 12.41 -9.26
CA SER A 542 22.88 12.78 -10.64
C SER A 542 22.91 14.30 -10.87
N ALA A 543 23.33 15.06 -9.86
CA ALA A 543 23.48 16.50 -9.92
C ALA A 543 24.83 16.89 -10.54
N GLU A 544 24.81 17.81 -11.49
CA GLU A 544 26.00 18.31 -12.20
C GLU A 544 26.58 19.58 -11.58
N SER A 545 25.81 20.24 -10.71
CA SER A 545 26.19 21.49 -10.06
C SER A 545 25.64 21.60 -8.63
N ILE A 546 26.30 22.44 -7.82
CA ILE A 546 25.82 22.86 -6.51
C ILE A 546 25.59 24.38 -6.55
N SER A 547 24.39 24.81 -6.18
CA SER A 547 23.99 26.21 -6.09
C SER A 547 23.95 26.67 -4.63
N THR A 548 24.60 27.79 -4.34
CA THR A 548 24.75 28.41 -3.02
C THR A 548 24.73 29.93 -3.18
N VAL A 549 24.30 30.65 -2.14
CA VAL A 549 24.28 32.13 -2.15
C VAL A 549 25.70 32.66 -1.94
N ARG A 550 26.18 33.51 -2.85
CA ARG A 550 27.52 34.12 -2.82
C ARG A 550 27.46 35.63 -2.95
N HIS A 551 26.72 36.13 -3.94
CA HIS A 551 26.67 37.55 -4.27
C HIS A 551 25.67 38.30 -3.38
N HIS A 552 24.55 37.66 -3.02
CA HIS A 552 23.48 38.30 -2.25
C HIS A 552 23.40 37.82 -0.80
N ILE A 553 24.55 37.57 -0.16
CA ILE A 553 24.61 37.12 1.25
C ILE A 553 23.95 38.14 2.19
N ASP A 554 24.10 39.44 1.94
CA ASP A 554 23.47 40.47 2.78
C ASP A 554 21.94 40.47 2.62
N SER A 555 21.43 40.19 1.42
CA SER A 555 19.99 39.99 1.18
C SER A 555 19.47 38.77 1.94
N LEU A 556 20.23 37.67 1.94
CA LEU A 556 19.90 36.47 2.72
C LEU A 556 19.88 36.74 4.24
N ARG A 557 20.88 37.45 4.78
CA ARG A 557 20.99 37.78 6.22
C ARG A 557 19.85 38.66 6.73
N LYS A 558 19.25 39.49 5.87
CA LYS A 558 18.06 40.29 6.23
C LYS A 558 16.81 39.44 6.46
N HIS A 559 16.73 38.29 5.80
CA HIS A 559 15.53 37.43 5.80
C HIS A 559 15.68 36.18 6.66
N VAL A 560 16.91 35.69 6.83
CA VAL A 560 17.21 34.51 7.65
C VAL A 560 17.96 34.96 8.90
N ALA A 561 17.24 35.01 10.02
CA ALA A 561 17.86 35.24 11.32
C ALA A 561 18.66 34.01 11.75
N ILE A 562 19.91 34.22 12.14
CA ILE A 562 20.75 33.21 12.78
C ILE A 562 20.64 33.42 14.30
N PRO A 563 20.21 32.42 15.08
CA PRO A 563 20.15 32.54 16.54
C PRO A 563 21.51 32.84 17.16
N ASP A 564 21.53 33.62 18.25
CA ASP A 564 22.71 33.78 19.11
C ASP A 564 22.99 32.45 19.84
N GLU A 565 24.09 31.77 19.49
CA GLU A 565 24.47 30.47 20.07
C GLU A 565 25.35 30.65 21.31
N ARG A 566 24.98 30.01 22.41
CA ARG A 566 25.73 30.01 23.67
C ARG A 566 25.91 28.62 24.22
N ILE A 567 27.11 28.31 24.70
CA ILE A 567 27.41 27.05 25.39
C ILE A 567 27.54 27.35 26.88
N ILE A 568 26.77 26.63 27.69
CA ILE A 568 26.83 26.66 29.15
C ILE A 568 27.23 25.25 29.60
N THR A 569 28.48 25.12 30.02
CA THR A 569 29.00 23.86 30.56
C THR A 569 28.84 23.85 32.06
N VAL A 570 28.16 22.84 32.58
CA VAL A 570 27.94 22.66 34.01
C VAL A 570 28.77 21.50 34.55
N ALA A 571 29.41 21.72 35.69
CA ALA A 571 30.09 20.64 36.40
C ALA A 571 29.06 19.64 36.96
N ARG A 572 29.37 18.35 36.84
CA ARG A 572 28.63 17.30 37.50
C ARG A 572 28.81 17.44 39.02
N THR A 573 27.71 17.48 39.75
CA THR A 573 27.73 17.52 41.22
C THR A 573 27.94 16.11 41.77
N ASP A 574 28.85 15.95 42.72
CA ASP A 574 28.96 14.70 43.47
C ASP A 574 27.69 14.50 44.29
N SER A 575 27.03 13.36 44.08
CA SER A 575 25.75 13.03 44.70
C SER A 575 25.83 11.64 45.30
N GLU A 576 25.39 11.48 46.55
CA GLU A 576 25.31 10.20 47.24
C GLU A 576 24.39 9.22 46.48
N ILE A 577 23.30 9.73 45.92
CA ILE A 577 22.35 8.96 45.11
C ILE A 577 23.04 8.42 43.85
N ARG A 578 23.80 9.29 43.15
CA ARG A 578 24.57 8.87 41.97
C ARG A 578 25.63 7.84 42.34
N ALA A 579 26.41 8.09 43.38
CA ALA A 579 27.45 7.17 43.84
C ALA A 579 26.85 5.78 44.15
N LYS A 580 25.69 5.75 44.79
CA LYS A 580 24.96 4.51 45.07
C LYS A 580 24.47 3.80 43.80
N LEU A 581 23.97 4.55 42.82
CA LEU A 581 23.60 3.97 41.52
C LEU A 581 24.80 3.39 40.77
N VAL A 582 25.96 4.04 40.79
CA VAL A 582 27.21 3.51 40.20
C VAL A 582 27.60 2.20 40.89
N GLU A 583 27.53 2.16 42.23
CA GLU A 583 27.81 0.96 43.01
C GLU A 583 26.86 -0.18 42.64
N ILE A 584 25.55 0.10 42.58
CA ILE A 584 24.53 -0.88 42.18
C ILE A 584 24.83 -1.44 40.79
N VAL A 585 25.07 -0.57 39.79
CA VAL A 585 25.38 -1.00 38.43
C VAL A 585 26.58 -1.94 38.42
N LYS A 586 27.69 -1.57 39.07
CA LYS A 586 28.89 -2.42 39.16
C LYS A 586 28.62 -3.77 39.83
N ARG A 587 27.87 -3.82 40.92
CA ARG A 587 27.52 -5.09 41.59
C ARG A 587 26.68 -6.01 40.69
N PHE A 588 25.75 -5.44 39.93
CA PHE A 588 24.97 -6.23 38.97
C PHE A 588 25.81 -6.66 37.76
N GLU A 589 26.78 -5.84 37.31
CA GLU A 589 27.77 -6.24 36.29
C GLU A 589 28.60 -7.43 36.74
N GLU A 590 29.14 -7.39 37.96
CA GLU A 590 29.90 -8.49 38.56
C GLU A 590 29.07 -9.78 38.65
N HIS A 591 27.79 -9.66 39.03
CA HIS A 591 26.89 -10.81 39.08
C HIS A 591 26.65 -11.42 37.68
N VAL A 592 26.51 -10.58 36.65
CA VAL A 592 26.44 -11.03 35.26
C VAL A 592 27.73 -11.73 34.85
N VAL A 593 28.90 -11.17 35.18
CA VAL A 593 30.21 -11.78 34.87
C VAL A 593 30.37 -13.15 35.55
N LYS A 594 30.06 -13.26 36.85
CA LYS A 594 30.11 -14.54 37.59
C LYS A 594 29.23 -15.61 36.94
N ARG A 595 28.01 -15.25 36.53
CA ARG A 595 27.13 -16.17 35.80
C ARG A 595 27.66 -16.53 34.42
N LEU A 596 28.32 -15.60 33.72
CA LEU A 596 28.98 -15.92 32.45
C LEU A 596 30.12 -16.92 32.63
N GLU A 597 30.92 -16.78 33.69
CA GLU A 597 32.03 -17.71 34.01
C GLU A 597 31.53 -19.13 34.28
N GLN A 598 30.35 -19.27 34.87
CA GLN A 598 29.71 -20.56 35.14
C GLN A 598 29.13 -21.23 33.88
N THR A 599 29.14 -20.55 32.73
CA THR A 599 28.54 -21.03 31.48
C THR A 599 29.60 -21.24 30.38
N GLU A 600 29.57 -22.38 29.68
CA GLU A 600 30.47 -22.68 28.56
C GLU A 600 30.13 -21.93 27.25
N ILE A 601 29.61 -20.69 27.32
CA ILE A 601 29.15 -19.89 26.16
C ILE A 601 30.28 -19.61 25.13
N MET A 602 31.51 -20.08 25.33
CA MET A 602 32.69 -19.45 24.74
C MET A 602 33.29 -20.14 23.51
N GLY A 603 33.18 -19.42 22.37
CA GLY A 603 34.11 -19.45 21.25
C GLY A 603 34.69 -18.06 20.95
N ARG A 604 36.03 -17.93 21.03
CA ARG A 604 36.93 -16.93 20.38
C ARG A 604 36.89 -15.41 20.70
N HIS A 605 36.06 -14.85 21.59
CA HIS A 605 36.13 -13.39 21.86
C HIS A 605 36.12 -12.97 23.34
N GLU A 606 37.28 -12.49 23.80
CA GLU A 606 37.56 -11.91 25.13
C GLU A 606 36.72 -10.64 25.44
N ARG A 607 36.24 -9.95 24.39
CA ARG A 607 35.48 -8.69 24.44
C ARG A 607 34.11 -8.75 25.14
N VAL A 608 33.62 -9.93 25.52
CA VAL A 608 32.31 -10.09 26.19
C VAL A 608 32.43 -10.22 27.71
N ARG A 609 33.65 -10.31 28.24
CA ARG A 609 33.91 -10.38 29.70
C ARG A 609 33.97 -9.00 30.36
N THR A 610 34.19 -7.94 29.59
CA THR A 610 34.43 -6.61 30.15
C THR A 610 33.29 -5.68 29.74
N PHE A 611 32.57 -5.18 30.74
CA PHE A 611 31.58 -4.14 30.52
C PHE A 611 32.26 -2.88 29.96
N PRO A 612 31.64 -2.21 28.96
CA PRO A 612 32.11 -0.90 28.52
C PRO A 612 32.07 0.11 29.66
N ASP A 613 32.87 1.16 29.55
CA ASP A 613 32.84 2.27 30.50
C ASP A 613 31.41 2.88 30.58
N VAL A 614 30.93 3.11 31.80
CA VAL A 614 29.58 3.64 32.06
C VAL A 614 29.33 5.02 31.44
N SER A 615 30.37 5.78 31.12
CA SER A 615 30.28 7.05 30.37
C SER A 615 29.92 6.86 28.89
N LYS A 616 30.14 5.68 28.32
CA LYS A 616 29.93 5.39 26.90
C LYS A 616 28.56 4.76 26.64
N ILE A 617 27.50 5.57 26.74
CA ILE A 617 26.09 5.16 26.65
C ILE A 617 25.78 4.23 25.48
N ALA A 618 26.15 4.61 24.25
CA ALA A 618 25.85 3.81 23.06
C ALA A 618 26.55 2.44 23.07
N ALA A 619 27.82 2.41 23.51
CA ALA A 619 28.59 1.16 23.61
C ALA A 619 28.02 0.24 24.69
N TYR A 620 27.63 0.80 25.85
CA TYR A 620 27.08 0.05 26.97
C TYR A 620 25.72 -0.57 26.63
N ILE A 621 24.79 0.20 26.05
CA ILE A 621 23.48 -0.31 25.64
C ILE A 621 23.62 -1.35 24.50
N GLY A 622 24.54 -1.11 23.57
CA GLY A 622 24.88 -2.06 22.50
C GLY A 622 25.39 -3.38 23.05
N PHE A 623 26.32 -3.32 24.01
CA PHE A 623 26.86 -4.49 24.72
C PHE A 623 25.77 -5.28 25.44
N LEU A 624 24.91 -4.63 26.22
CA LEU A 624 23.80 -5.31 26.91
C LEU A 624 22.83 -5.98 25.93
N SER A 625 22.57 -5.34 24.79
CA SER A 625 21.69 -5.90 23.75
C SER A 625 22.31 -7.14 23.09
N GLU A 626 23.61 -7.08 22.79
CA GLU A 626 24.38 -8.20 22.26
C GLU A 626 24.42 -9.37 23.27
N LEU A 627 24.71 -9.07 24.54
CA LEU A 627 24.74 -10.05 25.61
C LEU A 627 23.38 -10.73 25.80
N ARG A 628 22.31 -9.93 25.87
CA ARG A 628 20.93 -10.44 25.94
C ARG A 628 20.65 -11.39 24.77
N ASN A 629 21.04 -11.02 23.55
CA ASN A 629 20.82 -11.85 22.37
C ASN A 629 21.57 -13.18 22.48
N ARG A 630 22.84 -13.18 22.93
CA ARG A 630 23.64 -14.40 23.13
C ARG A 630 23.06 -15.33 24.19
N VAL A 631 22.68 -14.79 25.35
CA VAL A 631 21.99 -15.57 26.41
C VAL A 631 20.65 -16.10 25.89
N THR A 632 19.96 -15.35 25.04
CA THR A 632 18.73 -15.81 24.37
C THR A 632 19.01 -16.95 23.38
N ILE A 633 20.21 -17.04 22.83
CA ILE A 633 20.60 -18.06 21.84
C ILE A 633 21.10 -19.33 22.51
N ASP A 634 21.89 -19.25 23.56
CA ASP A 634 22.50 -20.46 24.13
C ASP A 634 21.47 -21.36 24.84
N GLN A 635 21.44 -22.64 24.47
CA GLN A 635 20.54 -23.64 25.07
C GLN A 635 21.16 -24.32 26.30
N ARG A 636 22.48 -24.21 26.48
CA ARG A 636 23.20 -24.83 27.61
C ARG A 636 22.96 -24.12 28.94
N ILE A 637 22.30 -22.97 28.92
CA ILE A 637 22.03 -22.15 30.11
C ILE A 637 20.76 -22.66 30.81
N VAL A 638 20.94 -23.33 31.95
CA VAL A 638 19.88 -23.98 32.73
C VAL A 638 18.92 -22.97 33.40
N GLU A 639 19.33 -21.71 33.63
CA GLU A 639 18.52 -20.63 34.26
C GLU A 639 18.35 -19.38 33.38
N LYS A 640 18.10 -19.59 32.10
CA LYS A 640 18.07 -18.53 31.08
C LYS A 640 17.16 -17.34 31.41
N ASN A 641 15.96 -17.58 31.93
CA ASN A 641 15.00 -16.51 32.24
C ASN A 641 15.53 -15.60 33.36
N ALA A 642 16.06 -16.18 34.42
CA ALA A 642 16.67 -15.45 35.54
C ALA A 642 17.87 -14.60 35.07
N PHE A 643 18.69 -15.16 34.17
CA PHE A 643 19.81 -14.43 33.60
C PHE A 643 19.36 -13.26 32.70
N LEU A 644 18.36 -13.48 31.84
CA LEU A 644 17.78 -12.39 31.03
C LEU A 644 17.17 -11.29 31.90
N ASP A 645 16.55 -11.63 33.03
CA ASP A 645 16.00 -10.65 33.98
C ASP A 645 17.10 -9.89 34.71
N THR A 646 18.23 -10.52 35.03
CA THR A 646 19.44 -9.84 35.54
C THR A 646 19.92 -8.78 34.55
N ILE A 647 20.03 -9.13 33.26
CA ILE A 647 20.44 -8.18 32.20
C ILE A 647 19.45 -7.01 32.09
N LYS A 648 18.14 -7.27 32.23
CA LYS A 648 17.12 -6.20 32.28
C LYS A 648 17.31 -5.27 33.49
N ARG A 649 17.69 -5.80 34.65
CA ARG A 649 17.97 -4.99 35.85
C ARG A 649 19.20 -4.10 35.67
N VAL A 650 20.29 -4.64 35.12
CA VAL A 650 21.49 -3.83 34.78
C VAL A 650 21.09 -2.68 33.87
N LYS A 651 20.34 -2.96 32.80
CA LYS A 651 19.85 -1.94 31.88
C LYS A 651 19.03 -0.87 32.59
N LEU A 652 18.13 -1.26 33.48
CA LEU A 652 17.28 -0.35 34.24
C LEU A 652 18.11 0.60 35.13
N PHE A 653 19.03 0.08 35.95
CA PHE A 653 19.86 0.91 36.82
C PHE A 653 20.81 1.80 36.03
N TYR A 654 21.32 1.31 34.89
CA TYR A 654 22.14 2.11 33.99
C TYR A 654 21.34 3.28 33.36
N GLU A 655 20.09 3.05 32.96
CA GLU A 655 19.21 4.12 32.48
C GLU A 655 18.93 5.15 33.59
N MET A 656 18.72 4.70 34.84
CA MET A 656 18.57 5.61 35.99
C MET A 656 19.82 6.46 36.21
N LEU A 657 21.01 5.85 36.15
CA LEU A 657 22.29 6.54 36.30
C LEU A 657 22.50 7.65 35.25
N ASN A 658 21.96 7.49 34.04
CA ASN A 658 22.04 8.50 32.99
C ASN A 658 21.00 9.62 33.13
N LEU A 659 19.90 9.36 33.85
CA LEU A 659 18.84 10.35 34.09
C LEU A 659 19.07 11.14 35.39
N VAL A 660 19.73 10.55 36.40
CA VAL A 660 19.88 11.15 37.74
C VAL A 660 20.64 12.46 37.72
N ASP A 661 21.54 12.68 36.77
CA ASP A 661 22.23 13.96 36.66
C ASP A 661 21.36 15.05 36.01
N LEU A 662 20.35 14.65 35.22
CA LEU A 662 19.57 15.52 34.35
C LEU A 662 18.16 15.82 34.87
N LEU A 663 17.68 15.05 35.83
CA LEU A 663 16.33 15.12 36.39
C LEU A 663 16.37 14.97 37.92
N PRO A 664 15.36 15.47 38.65
CA PRO A 664 15.21 15.17 40.06
C PRO A 664 15.13 13.65 40.32
N ALA A 665 15.87 13.17 41.30
CA ALA A 665 15.97 11.77 41.66
C ALA A 665 14.59 11.15 41.90
N ARG A 666 13.71 11.85 42.64
CA ARG A 666 12.33 11.42 42.97
C ARG A 666 11.53 10.94 41.76
N LEU A 667 11.59 11.68 40.64
CA LEU A 667 10.85 11.33 39.41
C LEU A 667 11.36 10.03 38.76
N ILE A 668 12.67 9.78 38.86
CA ILE A 668 13.31 8.59 38.28
C ILE A 668 12.88 7.34 39.05
N ILE A 669 12.64 7.47 40.35
CA ILE A 669 12.31 6.34 41.23
C ILE A 669 10.84 5.98 41.14
N ASP A 670 9.96 6.98 41.06
CA ASP A 670 8.54 6.72 40.76
C ASP A 670 8.40 5.98 39.42
N SER A 671 9.29 6.26 38.46
CA SER A 671 9.42 5.50 37.22
C SER A 671 9.98 4.07 37.46
N TYR A 672 11.02 3.93 38.29
CA TYR A 672 11.58 2.63 38.71
C TYR A 672 10.54 1.73 39.39
N CYS A 673 9.78 2.23 40.36
CA CYS A 673 8.76 1.47 41.09
C CYS A 673 7.70 0.92 40.13
N ARG A 674 7.27 1.73 39.15
CA ARG A 674 6.35 1.31 38.08
C ARG A 674 6.96 0.25 37.16
N MET A 675 8.23 0.40 36.76
CA MET A 675 8.92 -0.57 35.90
C MET A 675 9.25 -1.88 36.63
N ARG A 676 9.59 -1.84 37.92
CA ARG A 676 9.85 -3.01 38.76
C ARG A 676 8.64 -3.94 38.82
N ALA A 677 7.42 -3.38 38.92
CA ALA A 677 6.18 -4.15 38.94
C ALA A 677 5.97 -5.01 37.67
N GLN A 678 6.65 -4.70 36.58
CA GLN A 678 6.56 -5.46 35.32
C GLN A 678 7.55 -6.63 35.23
N ILE A 679 8.52 -6.74 36.15
CA ILE A 679 9.48 -7.85 36.21
C ILE A 679 8.86 -8.96 37.06
N LYS A 680 8.14 -9.89 36.40
CA LYS A 680 7.12 -10.74 37.02
C LYS A 680 7.60 -11.91 37.91
N ASN A 681 8.86 -12.36 37.90
CA ASN A 681 9.31 -13.43 38.82
C ASN A 681 10.83 -13.51 38.99
N ALA A 682 11.23 -14.01 40.15
CA ALA A 682 12.51 -13.76 40.81
C ALA A 682 13.63 -14.71 40.36
N ASP A 683 14.70 -14.12 39.87
CA ASP A 683 15.98 -14.44 40.47
C ASP A 683 15.95 -13.89 41.89
N LYS A 684 16.19 -14.71 42.92
CA LYS A 684 16.34 -14.17 44.28
C LYS A 684 17.54 -13.24 44.24
N LEU A 685 17.29 -11.95 44.48
CA LEU A 685 18.37 -11.02 44.74
C LEU A 685 19.17 -11.60 45.91
N ASN A 686 20.49 -11.59 45.80
CA ASN A 686 21.29 -11.95 46.96
C ASN A 686 21.13 -10.87 48.05
N GLU A 687 21.44 -11.21 49.30
CA GLU A 687 21.27 -10.29 50.44
C GLU A 687 21.98 -8.95 50.22
N GLU A 688 23.15 -8.97 49.57
CA GLU A 688 23.91 -7.77 49.22
C GLU A 688 23.21 -6.87 48.18
N GLN A 689 22.60 -7.44 47.14
CA GLN A 689 21.85 -6.69 46.12
C GLN A 689 20.56 -6.11 46.72
N GLU A 690 19.86 -6.87 47.56
CA GLU A 690 18.70 -6.35 48.29
C GLU A 690 19.09 -5.20 49.21
N LEU A 691 20.20 -5.35 49.93
CA LEU A 691 20.72 -4.31 50.82
C LEU A 691 21.05 -3.04 50.02
N CYS A 692 21.77 -3.14 48.90
CA CYS A 692 22.07 -1.98 48.07
C CYS A 692 20.82 -1.26 47.55
N ILE A 693 19.80 -2.02 47.14
CA ILE A 693 18.54 -1.43 46.68
C ILE A 693 17.80 -0.76 47.85
N LYS A 694 17.79 -1.38 49.03
CA LYS A 694 17.21 -0.80 50.25
C LYS A 694 17.92 0.50 50.64
N GLU A 695 19.25 0.51 50.63
CA GLU A 695 20.06 1.70 50.90
C GLU A 695 19.78 2.83 49.90
N LEU A 696 19.69 2.50 48.61
CA LEU A 696 19.26 3.47 47.61
C LEU A 696 17.86 4.02 47.95
N LEU A 697 16.88 3.16 48.24
CA LEU A 697 15.54 3.61 48.63
C LEU A 697 15.55 4.50 49.88
N CYS A 698 16.38 4.22 50.88
CA CYS A 698 16.55 5.06 52.07
C CYS A 698 17.11 6.46 51.73
N LEU A 699 18.11 6.55 50.84
CA LEU A 699 18.62 7.84 50.37
C LEU A 699 17.52 8.67 49.68
N LEU A 700 16.55 7.98 49.08
CA LEU A 700 15.46 8.56 48.31
C LEU A 700 14.23 8.91 49.13
N THR A 701 14.25 8.60 50.42
CA THR A 701 13.28 9.11 51.40
C THR A 701 13.85 10.25 52.23
N ASN A 702 15.13 10.59 52.06
CA ASN A 702 15.78 11.68 52.78
C ASN A 702 15.40 13.03 52.13
N GLU A 703 14.58 13.82 52.80
CA GLU A 703 14.06 15.09 52.27
C GLU A 703 15.18 16.11 52.00
N GLU A 704 16.18 16.23 52.88
CA GLU A 704 17.29 17.17 52.69
C GLU A 704 18.11 16.84 51.44
N LEU A 705 18.41 15.56 51.20
CA LEU A 705 19.12 15.12 50.00
C LEU A 705 18.30 15.38 48.74
N LEU A 706 16.98 15.12 48.79
CA LEU A 706 16.08 15.37 47.67
C LEU A 706 15.93 16.86 47.37
N GLU A 707 15.89 17.74 48.38
CA GLU A 707 15.84 19.19 48.17
C GLU A 707 17.11 19.73 47.52
N ARG A 708 18.27 19.22 47.94
CA ARG A 708 19.56 19.54 47.29
C ARG A 708 19.57 19.05 45.84
N ASP A 709 19.07 17.83 45.61
CA ASP A 709 18.97 17.24 44.28
C ASP A 709 18.04 18.04 43.35
N LEU A 710 16.90 18.52 43.85
CA LEU A 710 15.99 19.41 43.10
C LEU A 710 16.70 20.69 42.61
N ASN A 711 17.73 21.14 43.33
CA ASN A 711 18.47 22.36 43.04
C ASN A 711 19.85 22.10 42.38
N LYS A 712 20.06 20.92 41.77
CA LYS A 712 21.31 20.64 41.05
C LYS A 712 21.58 21.66 39.94
N HIS A 713 22.87 21.88 39.65
CA HIS A 713 23.33 23.01 38.83
C HIS A 713 22.67 23.06 37.45
N ILE A 714 22.54 21.93 36.75
CA ILE A 714 21.92 21.90 35.42
C ILE A 714 20.44 22.31 35.43
N LEU A 715 19.68 21.93 36.47
CA LEU A 715 18.26 22.31 36.58
C LEU A 715 18.12 23.79 36.92
N ARG A 716 19.01 24.32 37.77
CA ARG A 716 19.07 25.76 38.08
C ARG A 716 19.39 26.60 36.86
N GLU A 717 20.37 26.17 36.05
CA GLU A 717 20.70 26.86 34.79
C GLU A 717 19.55 26.80 33.78
N LEU A 718 18.90 25.64 33.62
CA LEU A 718 17.71 25.53 32.77
C LEU A 718 16.60 26.49 33.23
N LYS A 719 16.31 26.51 34.53
CA LYS A 719 15.33 27.43 35.12
C LYS A 719 15.72 28.90 34.90
N GLY A 720 16.99 29.25 35.16
CA GLY A 720 17.50 30.60 34.99
C GLY A 720 17.42 31.10 33.54
N ILE A 721 17.71 30.24 32.56
CA ILE A 721 17.54 30.55 31.13
C ILE A 721 16.07 30.83 30.83
N LEU A 722 15.15 29.97 31.26
CA LEU A 722 13.72 30.15 31.04
C LEU A 722 13.24 31.46 31.69
N GLU A 723 13.50 31.68 32.97
CA GLU A 723 13.06 32.89 33.69
C GLU A 723 13.61 34.17 33.04
N LYS A 724 14.90 34.17 32.67
CA LYS A 724 15.53 35.29 31.98
C LYS A 724 14.85 35.58 30.64
N GLU A 725 14.69 34.59 29.78
CA GLU A 725 14.18 34.83 28.42
C GLU A 725 12.67 35.15 28.42
N TYR A 726 11.87 34.49 29.27
CA TYR A 726 10.45 34.83 29.44
C TYR A 726 10.21 36.18 30.15
N SER A 727 11.18 36.67 30.93
CA SER A 727 11.12 38.03 31.50
C SER A 727 11.33 39.11 30.43
N LEU A 728 12.17 38.82 29.42
CA LEU A 728 12.43 39.72 28.29
C LEU A 728 11.26 39.73 27.30
N ASP A 729 10.70 38.55 27.02
CA ASP A 729 9.52 38.41 26.15
C ASP A 729 8.57 37.32 26.70
N LYS A 730 7.40 37.75 27.20
CA LYS A 730 6.35 36.85 27.71
C LYS A 730 5.75 35.97 26.63
N ASN A 731 5.92 36.31 25.35
CA ASN A 731 5.45 35.54 24.20
C ASN A 731 6.46 34.51 23.69
N THR A 732 7.61 34.39 24.37
CA THR A 732 8.64 33.39 24.06
C THR A 732 8.04 31.99 23.90
N ARG A 733 8.57 31.27 22.91
CA ARG A 733 8.25 29.90 22.56
C ARG A 733 9.51 29.07 22.55
N THR A 734 9.56 28.10 23.44
CA THR A 734 10.79 27.34 23.72
C THR A 734 10.72 25.94 23.12
N LEU A 735 11.77 25.53 22.43
CA LEU A 735 11.99 24.15 21.99
C LEU A 735 13.19 23.57 22.74
N ILE A 736 12.96 22.51 23.52
CA ILE A 736 14.00 21.82 24.29
C ILE A 736 14.31 20.48 23.63
N PHE A 737 15.52 20.34 23.09
CA PHE A 737 16.02 19.08 22.52
C PHE A 737 16.63 18.18 23.59
N VAL A 738 16.21 16.92 23.61
CA VAL A 738 16.72 15.87 24.51
C VAL A 738 17.07 14.59 23.75
N THR A 739 17.89 13.73 24.35
CA THR A 739 18.41 12.52 23.68
C THR A 739 17.47 11.31 23.76
N THR A 740 16.62 11.21 24.79
CA THR A 740 15.77 10.03 25.01
C THR A 740 14.30 10.38 25.27
N ARG A 741 13.40 9.45 24.96
CA ARG A 741 11.95 9.62 25.20
C ARG A 741 11.61 9.71 26.69
N ASN A 742 12.31 8.94 27.52
CA ASN A 742 12.15 8.97 28.97
C ASN A 742 12.52 10.35 29.53
N LEU A 743 13.64 10.92 29.06
CA LEU A 743 14.03 12.27 29.44
C LEU A 743 13.01 13.31 28.98
N ALA A 744 12.48 13.20 27.76
CA ALA A 744 11.46 14.13 27.25
C ALA A 744 10.20 14.16 28.13
N SER A 745 9.67 12.98 28.45
CA SER A 745 8.46 12.84 29.28
C SER A 745 8.68 13.33 30.71
N HIS A 746 9.73 12.87 31.38
CA HIS A 746 9.99 13.26 32.77
C HIS A 746 10.40 14.73 32.91
N LEU A 747 11.12 15.31 31.94
CA LEU A 747 11.44 16.74 31.95
C LEU A 747 10.19 17.59 31.77
N CYS A 748 9.28 17.18 30.88
CA CYS A 748 7.98 17.82 30.72
C CYS A 748 7.16 17.79 32.03
N GLU A 749 7.09 16.64 32.71
CA GLU A 749 6.42 16.50 34.00
C GLU A 749 7.05 17.43 35.06
N HIS A 750 8.39 17.46 35.14
CA HIS A 750 9.11 18.30 36.06
C HIS A 750 8.82 19.80 35.84
N LEU A 751 8.94 20.27 34.60
CA LEU A 751 8.73 21.67 34.26
C LEU A 751 7.29 22.13 34.49
N ASN A 752 6.29 21.28 34.22
CA ASN A 752 4.90 21.58 34.53
C ASN A 752 4.66 21.72 36.04
N LYS A 753 5.22 20.82 36.87
CA LYS A 753 5.13 20.93 38.34
C LYS A 753 5.78 22.21 38.86
N GLN A 754 6.89 22.62 38.28
CA GLN A 754 7.64 23.82 38.66
C GLN A 754 7.09 25.12 38.05
N TRP A 755 6.22 25.05 37.04
CA TRP A 755 5.83 26.23 36.26
C TRP A 755 5.25 27.36 37.12
N ASN A 756 4.33 27.00 38.04
CA ASN A 756 3.68 27.95 38.94
C ASN A 756 4.58 28.40 40.10
N GLN A 757 5.70 27.72 40.34
CA GLN A 757 6.67 28.03 41.39
C GLN A 757 7.82 28.91 40.88
N CYS A 758 7.89 29.12 39.56
CA CYS A 758 8.90 29.94 38.91
C CYS A 758 8.33 31.32 38.52
N SER A 759 9.20 32.28 38.21
CA SER A 759 8.81 33.61 37.70
C SER A 759 8.40 33.55 36.21
N LEU A 760 7.60 32.55 35.84
CA LEU A 760 7.16 32.30 34.47
C LEU A 760 5.77 32.90 34.21
N PRO A 761 5.39 33.12 32.93
CA PRO A 761 4.10 33.72 32.61
C PRO A 761 2.94 32.88 33.14
N LYS A 762 1.89 33.56 33.61
CA LYS A 762 0.60 32.94 33.89
C LYS A 762 0.08 32.25 32.63
N HIS A 763 -0.49 31.07 32.79
CA HIS A 763 -1.06 30.28 31.70
C HIS A 763 -2.52 29.97 31.99
N ASP A 764 -3.26 29.64 30.93
CA ASP A 764 -4.61 29.11 31.04
C ASP A 764 -4.57 27.75 31.74
N ARG A 765 -5.28 27.60 32.87
CA ARG A 765 -5.31 26.36 33.66
C ARG A 765 -5.91 25.17 32.90
N THR A 766 -6.59 25.43 31.78
CA THR A 766 -7.14 24.40 30.90
C THR A 766 -6.04 23.60 30.19
N TYR A 767 -4.87 24.20 29.95
CA TYR A 767 -3.77 23.60 29.20
C TYR A 767 -2.49 23.54 30.02
N GLN A 768 -1.72 22.47 29.87
CA GLN A 768 -0.36 22.44 30.44
C GLN A 768 0.58 23.36 29.63
N PRO A 769 1.43 24.17 30.28
CA PRO A 769 2.32 25.09 29.58
C PRO A 769 3.47 24.37 28.87
N VAL A 770 3.84 23.16 29.32
CA VAL A 770 4.89 22.33 28.72
C VAL A 770 4.27 21.05 28.16
N ALA A 771 4.64 20.71 26.92
CA ALA A 771 4.30 19.46 26.26
C ALA A 771 5.56 18.75 25.76
N PHE A 772 5.45 17.48 25.36
CA PHE A 772 6.55 16.74 24.74
C PHE A 772 6.15 16.03 23.45
N ILE A 773 7.11 15.85 22.54
CA ILE A 773 6.93 15.12 21.28
C ILE A 773 8.07 14.10 21.10
N THR A 774 7.69 12.85 20.83
CA THR A 774 8.62 11.74 20.57
C THR A 774 8.09 10.89 19.42
N SER A 775 8.94 10.08 18.79
CA SER A 775 8.59 9.38 17.54
C SER A 775 7.45 8.37 17.73
N THR A 776 6.62 8.20 16.70
CA THR A 776 5.45 7.31 16.65
C THR A 776 5.77 5.81 16.76
N ASN A 777 7.03 5.41 16.53
CA ASN A 777 7.46 4.00 16.56
C ASN A 777 7.35 3.40 17.98
N LYS A 778 6.53 2.35 18.14
CA LYS A 778 6.23 1.65 19.41
C LYS A 778 7.33 0.72 19.95
N SER A 779 8.56 0.77 19.45
CA SER A 779 9.62 -0.20 19.76
C SER A 779 10.23 -0.11 21.17
N GLY A 780 9.58 0.54 22.15
CA GLY A 780 10.01 0.64 23.55
C GLY A 780 8.94 0.17 24.55
N ALA A 781 9.32 -0.06 25.81
CA ALA A 781 8.40 -0.41 26.90
C ALA A 781 7.36 0.70 27.19
N PHE A 782 7.64 1.93 26.75
CA PHE A 782 6.72 3.06 26.72
C PHE A 782 6.35 3.34 25.25
N GLY A 783 5.05 3.26 24.94
CA GLY A 783 4.54 3.60 23.62
C GLY A 783 4.96 5.00 23.19
N GLY A 784 5.29 5.20 21.92
CA GLY A 784 5.48 6.54 21.37
C GLY A 784 4.18 7.33 21.35
N VAL A 785 4.28 8.66 21.25
CA VAL A 785 3.13 9.55 21.04
C VAL A 785 2.56 9.24 19.65
N ASN A 786 1.24 9.04 19.55
CA ASN A 786 0.62 8.71 18.26
C ASN A 786 0.57 9.96 17.33
N ALA A 787 0.33 9.78 16.04
CA ALA A 787 0.39 10.89 15.07
C ALA A 787 -0.61 12.02 15.38
N GLN A 788 -1.80 11.69 15.88
CA GLN A 788 -2.83 12.66 16.24
C GLN A 788 -2.46 13.47 17.49
N GLU A 789 -1.89 12.82 18.50
CA GLU A 789 -1.36 13.48 19.71
C GLU A 789 -0.18 14.41 19.36
N GLN A 790 0.70 14.01 18.44
CA GLN A 790 1.78 14.88 17.97
C GLN A 790 1.24 16.13 17.25
N ALA A 791 0.26 15.95 16.35
CA ALA A 791 -0.37 17.06 15.64
C ALA A 791 -1.04 18.04 16.62
N SER A 792 -1.82 17.52 17.57
CA SER A 792 -2.47 18.32 18.62
C SER A 792 -1.45 19.09 19.48
N ALA A 793 -0.36 18.44 19.91
CA ALA A 793 0.69 19.11 20.66
C ALA A 793 1.37 20.24 19.84
N LEU A 794 1.56 20.05 18.53
CA LEU A 794 2.11 21.09 17.66
C LEU A 794 1.14 22.25 17.46
N ASP A 795 -0.14 21.99 17.24
CA ASP A 795 -1.14 23.03 17.04
C ASP A 795 -1.34 23.85 18.31
N ASN A 796 -1.40 23.21 19.48
CA ASN A 796 -1.40 23.88 20.77
C ASN A 796 -0.11 24.68 21.02
N PHE A 797 1.03 24.18 20.53
CA PHE A 797 2.30 24.91 20.54
C PHE A 797 2.36 26.03 19.50
N ARG A 798 1.52 26.06 18.45
CA ARG A 798 1.45 27.15 17.46
C ARG A 798 0.55 28.29 17.92
N CYS A 799 -0.60 27.97 18.52
CA CYS A 799 -1.58 28.98 18.93
C CYS A 799 -1.29 29.67 20.28
N GLY A 800 -0.56 29.04 21.21
CA GLY A 800 -0.15 29.72 22.45
C GLY A 800 -0.30 28.90 23.71
N HIS A 801 -1.10 27.83 23.64
CA HIS A 801 -1.45 27.01 24.79
C HIS A 801 -0.23 26.31 25.38
N HIS A 802 0.62 25.71 24.54
CA HIS A 802 1.93 25.23 24.97
C HIS A 802 3.00 26.29 24.69
N ARG A 803 3.74 26.67 25.74
CA ARG A 803 4.85 27.62 25.69
C ARG A 803 6.18 26.93 25.46
N VAL A 804 6.33 25.71 25.99
CA VAL A 804 7.54 24.90 25.88
C VAL A 804 7.21 23.55 25.25
N LEU A 805 8.03 23.13 24.29
CA LEU A 805 7.96 21.82 23.66
C LEU A 805 9.26 21.06 23.91
N VAL A 806 9.18 19.91 24.59
CA VAL A 806 10.32 19.02 24.82
C VAL A 806 10.34 17.93 23.75
N ALA A 807 11.35 17.90 22.91
CA ALA A 807 11.38 17.02 21.75
C ALA A 807 12.67 16.19 21.68
N THR A 808 12.55 14.95 21.19
CA THR A 808 13.71 14.18 20.72
C THR A 808 14.09 14.61 19.30
N SER A 809 14.94 13.83 18.62
CA SER A 809 15.32 14.08 17.21
C SER A 809 14.17 14.15 16.20
N VAL A 810 12.93 13.88 16.61
CA VAL A 810 11.74 14.05 15.77
C VAL A 810 11.52 15.52 15.37
N ALA A 811 11.97 16.46 16.20
CA ALA A 811 11.91 17.89 15.86
C ALA A 811 13.15 18.39 15.09
N ASP A 812 14.14 17.53 14.82
CA ASP A 812 15.31 17.91 14.01
C ASP A 812 14.84 18.27 12.59
N GLU A 813 13.95 17.45 12.02
CA GLU A 813 13.44 17.58 10.66
C GLU A 813 11.91 17.53 10.60
N GLY A 814 11.34 18.24 9.63
CA GLY A 814 9.96 18.03 9.21
C GLY A 814 8.83 18.53 10.11
N LEU A 815 9.11 19.20 11.23
CA LEU A 815 8.10 19.89 12.03
C LEU A 815 8.13 21.40 11.78
N ASP A 816 6.97 21.99 11.51
CA ASP A 816 6.81 23.44 11.41
C ASP A 816 6.64 24.08 12.79
N ILE A 817 7.71 24.73 13.25
CA ILE A 817 7.83 25.37 14.55
C ILE A 817 8.23 26.85 14.35
N ALA A 818 7.67 27.51 13.33
CA ALA A 818 8.04 28.87 12.92
C ALA A 818 7.99 29.92 14.05
N SER A 819 7.12 29.72 15.05
CA SER A 819 6.96 30.63 16.19
C SER A 819 8.06 30.53 17.25
N CYS A 820 9.00 29.59 17.14
CA CYS A 820 10.04 29.39 18.15
C CYS A 820 11.14 30.46 18.08
N ASN A 821 11.43 31.09 19.22
CA ASN A 821 12.49 32.08 19.40
C ASN A 821 13.54 31.67 20.46
N LEU A 822 13.33 30.56 21.19
CA LEU A 822 14.29 30.02 22.15
C LEU A 822 14.52 28.53 21.93
N ILE A 823 15.75 28.14 21.59
CA ILE A 823 16.17 26.74 21.46
C ILE A 823 17.07 26.38 22.63
N ILE A 824 16.80 25.26 23.30
CA ILE A 824 17.64 24.71 24.36
C ILE A 824 18.02 23.28 24.00
N LYS A 825 19.32 23.02 23.81
CA LYS A 825 19.86 21.67 23.65
C LYS A 825 20.23 21.16 25.04
N TYR A 826 19.34 20.38 25.66
CA TYR A 826 19.48 19.94 27.04
C TYR A 826 20.28 18.65 27.13
N ASN A 827 21.56 18.77 27.47
CA ASN A 827 22.57 17.71 27.45
C ASN A 827 22.51 16.86 26.16
N SER A 828 22.35 17.53 25.01
CA SER A 828 22.16 16.90 23.71
C SER A 828 22.99 17.62 22.65
N SER A 829 24.04 16.97 22.16
CA SER A 829 24.73 17.37 20.93
C SER A 829 24.37 16.41 19.81
N GLY A 830 24.52 16.87 18.58
CA GLY A 830 24.36 16.07 17.37
C GLY A 830 25.63 16.07 16.51
N ASN A 831 25.45 15.79 15.23
CA ASN A 831 26.44 16.05 14.18
C ASN A 831 26.22 17.45 13.56
N GLU A 832 27.04 17.83 12.57
CA GLU A 832 26.95 19.11 11.88
C GLU A 832 25.59 19.35 11.21
N LEU A 833 25.00 18.30 10.65
CA LEU A 833 23.70 18.37 9.99
C LEU A 833 22.58 18.71 10.98
N THR A 834 22.47 17.93 12.05
CA THR A 834 21.49 18.16 13.12
C THR A 834 21.70 19.50 13.81
N LYS A 835 22.96 19.96 13.96
CA LYS A 835 23.25 21.32 14.45
C LYS A 835 22.61 22.39 13.57
N ILE A 836 22.85 22.36 12.26
CA ILE A 836 22.31 23.34 11.30
C ILE A 836 20.77 23.28 11.26
N GLN A 837 20.19 22.08 11.30
CA GLN A 837 18.74 21.88 11.28
C GLN A 837 18.05 22.40 12.56
N ARG A 838 18.60 22.07 13.74
CA ARG A 838 18.09 22.56 15.03
C ARG A 838 18.17 24.07 15.12
N ARG A 839 19.30 24.67 14.71
CA ARG A 839 19.46 26.13 14.62
C ARG A 839 18.36 26.74 13.73
N GLY A 840 18.05 26.05 12.64
CA GLY A 840 16.98 26.40 11.70
C GLY A 840 15.54 26.41 12.23
N ARG A 841 15.31 25.97 13.47
CA ARG A 841 14.00 26.04 14.14
C ARG A 841 13.78 27.39 14.83
N GLY A 842 14.84 28.13 15.14
CA GLY A 842 14.79 29.48 15.72
C GLY A 842 14.77 30.51 14.62
N ARG A 843 13.60 30.72 14.01
CA ARG A 843 13.43 31.61 12.83
C ARG A 843 12.97 33.01 13.18
N ALA A 844 12.47 33.21 14.40
CA ALA A 844 12.03 34.51 14.86
C ALA A 844 13.20 35.50 15.00
N LYS A 845 12.93 36.79 14.85
CA LYS A 845 13.93 37.83 15.14
C LYS A 845 14.40 37.72 16.59
N ASN A 846 15.70 37.95 16.82
CA ASN A 846 16.34 37.83 18.13
C ASN A 846 16.28 36.42 18.76
N SER A 847 16.18 35.38 17.93
CA SER A 847 16.22 33.99 18.43
C SER A 847 17.53 33.70 19.16
N LYS A 848 17.47 32.84 20.18
CA LYS A 848 18.66 32.38 20.92
C LYS A 848 18.72 30.86 20.95
N SER A 849 19.93 30.31 20.95
CA SER A 849 20.17 28.89 21.12
C SER A 849 21.17 28.65 22.25
N TYR A 850 20.77 27.85 23.23
CA TYR A 850 21.62 27.46 24.36
C TYR A 850 21.93 25.98 24.27
N LEU A 851 23.21 25.60 24.34
CA LEU A 851 23.62 24.25 24.70
C LEU A 851 23.89 24.22 26.21
N LEU A 852 23.12 23.41 26.93
CA LEU A 852 23.38 23.14 28.34
C LEU A 852 24.05 21.76 28.45
N ALA A 853 25.38 21.76 28.53
CA ALA A 853 26.20 20.56 28.52
C ALA A 853 26.53 20.13 29.95
N LEU A 854 26.09 18.93 30.32
CA LEU A 854 26.58 18.28 31.53
C LEU A 854 27.98 17.75 31.21
N ASP A 855 29.00 18.25 31.90
CA ASP A 855 30.41 17.98 31.62
C ASP A 855 30.92 18.45 30.24
N GLY A 856 32.24 18.37 30.04
CA GLY A 856 32.91 18.90 28.84
C GLY A 856 32.84 17.99 27.60
N ALA A 857 32.32 16.76 27.70
CA ALA A 857 32.29 15.84 26.56
C ALA A 857 31.26 16.29 25.51
N ILE A 858 30.09 16.74 25.96
CA ILE A 858 29.03 17.23 25.08
C ILE A 858 29.41 18.58 24.46
N GLU A 859 30.07 19.46 25.22
CA GLU A 859 30.66 20.69 24.69
C GLU A 859 31.67 20.41 23.57
N LYS A 860 32.58 19.46 23.79
CA LYS A 860 33.57 19.07 22.78
C LYS A 860 32.90 18.57 21.50
N GLN A 861 31.83 17.77 21.61
CA GLN A 861 31.09 17.27 20.46
C GLN A 861 30.40 18.40 19.66
N GLU A 862 29.85 19.42 20.35
CA GLU A 862 29.25 20.58 19.69
C GLU A 862 30.32 21.44 18.97
N LEU A 863 31.49 21.60 19.57
CA LEU A 863 32.64 22.29 18.95
C LEU A 863 33.16 21.54 17.73
N GLU A 864 33.23 20.21 17.78
CA GLU A 864 33.57 19.36 16.63
C GLU A 864 32.55 19.52 15.49
N SER A 865 31.26 19.57 15.83
CA SER A 865 30.18 19.81 14.85
C SER A 865 30.29 21.21 14.21
N ALA A 866 30.67 22.24 14.98
CA ALA A 866 30.91 23.59 14.47
C ALA A 866 32.13 23.66 13.53
N ARG A 867 33.17 22.87 13.83
CA ARG A 867 34.35 22.73 12.95
C ARG A 867 33.99 22.02 11.66
N ALA A 868 33.18 20.98 11.72
CA ALA A 868 32.66 20.26 10.55
C ALA A 868 31.79 21.17 9.65
N GLU A 869 30.92 21.99 10.24
CA GLU A 869 30.17 23.03 9.50
C GLU A 869 31.11 24.04 8.80
N SER A 870 32.15 24.49 9.49
CA SER A 870 33.16 25.40 8.90
C SER A 870 33.96 24.71 7.77
N LEU A 871 34.23 23.42 7.89
CA LEU A 871 34.85 22.63 6.84
C LEU A 871 33.93 22.48 5.63
N MET A 872 32.62 22.26 5.85
CA MET A 872 31.61 22.22 4.79
C MET A 872 31.60 23.50 3.96
N HIS A 873 31.52 24.67 4.61
CA HIS A 873 31.52 25.96 3.91
C HIS A 873 32.80 26.20 3.09
N ARG A 874 33.98 25.93 3.67
CA ARG A 874 35.25 26.04 2.94
C ARG A 874 35.32 25.09 1.73
N THR A 875 34.72 23.92 1.84
CA THR A 875 34.67 22.93 0.75
C THR A 875 33.71 23.35 -0.35
N LEU A 876 32.56 23.94 0.02
CA LEU A 876 31.63 24.55 -0.93
C LEU A 876 32.29 25.72 -1.68
N ASP A 877 33.08 26.55 -1.01
CA ASP A 877 33.85 27.62 -1.64
C ASP A 877 34.90 27.08 -2.60
N ASP A 878 35.66 26.04 -2.21
CA ASP A 878 36.61 25.33 -3.09
C ASP A 878 35.90 24.81 -4.36
N LEU A 879 34.79 24.10 -4.19
CA LEU A 879 33.99 23.55 -5.30
C LEU A 879 33.44 24.64 -6.22
N ASN A 880 33.00 25.76 -5.66
CA ASN A 880 32.46 26.90 -6.41
C ASN A 880 33.51 27.66 -7.22
N ASN A 881 34.79 27.54 -6.85
CA ASN A 881 35.93 28.17 -7.54
C ASN A 881 36.56 27.27 -8.61
N LEU A 882 36.07 26.03 -8.76
CA LEU A 882 36.54 25.13 -9.82
C LEU A 882 36.06 25.60 -11.21
N PRO A 883 36.81 25.24 -12.29
CA PRO A 883 36.38 25.48 -13.65
C PRO A 883 35.00 24.87 -13.97
N SER A 884 34.23 25.54 -14.81
CA SER A 884 32.92 25.06 -15.27
C SER A 884 33.01 23.63 -15.80
N GLY A 885 32.13 22.75 -15.31
CA GLY A 885 32.05 21.35 -15.72
C GLY A 885 32.97 20.36 -14.99
N GLN A 886 33.85 20.83 -14.09
CA GLN A 886 34.70 19.92 -13.31
C GLN A 886 33.89 19.01 -12.38
N ILE A 887 32.85 19.55 -11.72
CA ILE A 887 31.92 18.78 -10.87
C ILE A 887 31.25 17.67 -11.70
N LYS A 888 30.73 18.01 -12.89
CA LYS A 888 30.13 17.05 -13.82
C LYS A 888 31.07 15.88 -14.16
N LYS A 889 32.35 16.15 -14.42
CA LYS A 889 33.35 15.10 -14.68
C LYS A 889 33.55 14.18 -13.48
N TRP A 890 33.72 14.74 -12.29
CA TRP A 890 33.91 13.94 -11.07
C TRP A 890 32.67 13.14 -10.68
N VAL A 891 31.49 13.71 -10.89
CA VAL A 891 30.21 13.02 -10.72
C VAL A 891 30.11 11.82 -11.66
N ALA A 892 30.44 11.98 -12.94
CA ALA A 892 30.44 10.87 -13.90
C ALA A 892 31.42 9.74 -13.49
N MET A 893 32.64 10.09 -13.06
CA MET A 893 33.62 9.12 -12.55
C MET A 893 33.09 8.38 -11.31
N LYS A 894 32.49 9.12 -10.36
CA LYS A 894 31.98 8.54 -9.12
C LYS A 894 30.76 7.65 -9.36
N GLN A 895 29.89 8.01 -10.30
CA GLN A 895 28.77 7.16 -10.71
C GLN A 895 29.23 5.84 -11.29
N GLU A 896 30.33 5.82 -12.05
CA GLU A 896 30.88 4.57 -12.59
C GLU A 896 31.48 3.69 -11.49
N GLU A 897 32.15 4.28 -10.50
CA GLU A 897 32.61 3.56 -9.30
C GLU A 897 31.44 2.92 -8.54
N LEU A 898 30.37 3.70 -8.30
CA LEU A 898 29.16 3.22 -7.61
C LEU A 898 28.47 2.09 -8.39
N ARG A 899 28.39 2.17 -9.73
CA ARG A 899 27.81 1.10 -10.56
C ARG A 899 28.59 -0.22 -10.43
N LYS A 900 29.92 -0.17 -10.35
CA LYS A 900 30.75 -1.37 -10.16
C LYS A 900 30.50 -1.99 -8.78
N GLN A 901 30.47 -1.17 -7.73
CA GLN A 901 30.14 -1.63 -6.37
C GLN A 901 28.75 -2.26 -6.30
N GLU A 902 27.74 -1.62 -6.92
CA GLU A 902 26.37 -2.15 -6.96
C GLU A 902 26.29 -3.51 -7.69
N LYS A 903 27.03 -3.70 -8.80
CA LYS A 903 27.10 -4.99 -9.51
C LYS A 903 27.73 -6.09 -8.66
N GLU A 904 28.85 -5.80 -7.99
CA GLU A 904 29.51 -6.76 -7.10
C GLU A 904 28.61 -7.16 -5.91
N GLU A 905 27.85 -6.21 -5.36
CA GLU A 905 26.87 -6.47 -4.32
C GLU A 905 25.71 -7.34 -4.84
N GLU A 906 25.19 -7.05 -6.02
CA GLU A 906 24.14 -7.85 -6.66
C GLU A 906 24.59 -9.28 -6.96
N GLU A 907 25.83 -9.49 -7.39
CA GLU A 907 26.43 -10.81 -7.59
C GLU A 907 26.55 -11.57 -6.26
N LYS A 908 27.10 -10.92 -5.22
CA LYS A 908 27.15 -11.51 -3.86
C LYS A 908 25.76 -11.84 -3.34
N GLU A 909 24.76 -11.02 -3.65
CA GLU A 909 23.38 -11.27 -3.28
C GLU A 909 22.80 -12.45 -4.06
N LYS A 910 23.00 -12.53 -5.38
CA LYS A 910 22.60 -13.68 -6.22
C LYS A 910 23.20 -14.99 -5.71
N SER A 911 24.51 -15.02 -5.42
CA SER A 911 25.17 -16.20 -4.84
C SER A 911 24.59 -16.58 -3.47
N ARG A 912 24.20 -15.59 -2.64
CA ARG A 912 23.46 -15.84 -1.40
C ARG A 912 22.08 -16.43 -1.68
N LYS A 913 21.33 -15.90 -2.66
CA LYS A 913 19.98 -16.36 -3.05
C LYS A 913 19.99 -17.84 -3.45
N THR A 914 20.91 -18.24 -4.34
CA THR A 914 21.04 -19.64 -4.78
C THR A 914 21.27 -20.61 -3.61
N ARG A 915 22.06 -20.20 -2.60
CA ARG A 915 22.30 -21.01 -1.39
C ARG A 915 21.03 -21.21 -0.52
N TRP A 916 20.10 -20.26 -0.51
CA TRP A 916 18.84 -20.38 0.23
C TRP A 916 17.85 -21.28 -0.49
N GLU A 917 17.74 -21.18 -1.81
CA GLU A 917 16.79 -21.94 -2.62
C GLU A 917 17.04 -23.46 -2.59
N SER A 918 18.29 -23.88 -2.37
CA SER A 918 18.63 -25.30 -2.30
C SER A 918 18.25 -26.01 -0.99
N ASN A 919 17.82 -25.29 0.06
CA ASN A 919 17.62 -25.86 1.40
C ASN A 919 16.22 -25.55 1.98
N VAL A 920 15.63 -26.54 2.65
CA VAL A 920 14.45 -26.35 3.51
C VAL A 920 14.92 -26.01 4.91
N TYR A 921 14.36 -24.95 5.49
CA TYR A 921 14.71 -24.48 6.82
C TYR A 921 13.59 -24.75 7.82
N VAL A 922 13.97 -25.13 9.03
CA VAL A 922 13.10 -25.23 10.19
C VAL A 922 13.04 -23.86 10.90
N VAL A 923 11.83 -23.36 11.11
CA VAL A 923 11.56 -22.14 11.88
C VAL A 923 11.20 -22.54 13.30
N ALA A 924 11.99 -22.09 14.28
CA ALA A 924 11.80 -22.42 15.68
C ALA A 924 11.73 -21.18 16.58
N CYS A 925 11.20 -21.34 17.78
CA CYS A 925 11.10 -20.27 18.76
C CYS A 925 12.49 -19.81 19.22
N MET A 926 12.75 -18.50 19.13
CA MET A 926 14.05 -17.95 19.55
C MET A 926 14.34 -18.19 21.04
N LYS A 927 13.30 -18.22 21.89
CA LYS A 927 13.44 -18.42 23.34
C LYS A 927 13.69 -19.91 23.71
N CYS A 928 12.77 -20.81 23.35
CA CYS A 928 12.82 -22.22 23.78
C CYS A 928 13.27 -23.22 22.69
N SER A 929 13.52 -22.77 21.46
CA SER A 929 13.83 -23.63 20.29
C SER A 929 12.73 -24.60 19.87
N ALA A 930 11.53 -24.50 20.42
CA ALA A 930 10.42 -25.32 19.98
C ALA A 930 10.13 -25.10 18.49
N PHE A 931 9.88 -26.18 17.76
CA PHE A 931 9.46 -26.15 16.36
C PHE A 931 8.20 -25.29 16.20
N ILE A 932 8.16 -24.41 15.19
CA ILE A 932 6.99 -23.60 14.85
C ILE A 932 6.45 -24.04 13.49
N THR A 933 7.28 -23.99 12.44
CA THR A 933 6.91 -24.35 11.07
C THR A 933 8.15 -24.56 10.19
N LYS A 934 7.97 -24.93 8.91
CA LYS A 934 9.04 -25.02 7.90
C LYS A 934 9.01 -23.81 6.96
N SER A 935 10.15 -23.49 6.34
CA SER A 935 10.27 -22.39 5.38
C SER A 935 9.32 -22.54 4.18
N THR A 936 8.99 -23.77 3.79
CA THR A 936 8.03 -24.10 2.73
C THR A 936 6.61 -23.64 3.02
N ASN A 937 6.26 -23.40 4.29
CA ASN A 937 4.95 -22.93 4.71
C ASN A 937 4.93 -21.42 4.99
N LEU A 938 6.06 -20.74 4.82
CA LEU A 938 6.10 -19.30 4.95
C LEU A 938 5.52 -18.66 3.69
N ARG A 939 4.73 -17.60 3.87
CA ARG A 939 4.19 -16.80 2.77
C ARG A 939 4.37 -15.32 3.06
N VAL A 940 4.69 -14.53 2.05
CA VAL A 940 4.64 -13.07 2.11
C VAL A 940 3.34 -12.58 1.49
N THR A 941 2.85 -11.44 1.93
CA THR A 941 1.60 -10.92 1.37
C THR A 941 1.82 -10.17 0.05
N THR A 942 3.00 -9.56 -0.09
CA THR A 942 3.48 -8.93 -1.32
C THR A 942 4.97 -9.25 -1.48
N ARG A 943 5.42 -9.46 -2.71
CA ARG A 943 6.85 -9.70 -3.00
C ARG A 943 7.66 -8.52 -2.46
N GLY A 944 8.67 -8.80 -1.62
CA GLY A 944 9.50 -7.78 -0.96
C GLY A 944 8.98 -7.27 0.40
N SER A 945 7.81 -7.72 0.87
CA SER A 945 7.34 -7.37 2.22
C SER A 945 8.22 -8.01 3.31
N SER A 946 8.41 -7.30 4.42
CA SER A 946 9.05 -7.87 5.64
C SER A 946 8.05 -8.64 6.51
N GLU A 947 6.82 -8.81 6.05
CA GLU A 947 5.72 -9.44 6.78
C GLU A 947 5.55 -10.86 6.26
N VAL A 948 5.91 -11.84 7.10
CA VAL A 948 5.87 -13.24 6.75
C VAL A 948 4.80 -13.95 7.58
N ALA A 949 3.79 -14.48 6.91
CA ALA A 949 2.78 -15.34 7.48
C ALA A 949 3.29 -16.79 7.54
N ALA A 950 3.00 -17.49 8.63
CA ALA A 950 3.12 -18.94 8.66
C ALA A 950 1.79 -19.56 8.20
N CYS A 951 1.77 -20.07 6.97
CA CYS A 951 0.63 -20.75 6.34
C CYS A 951 0.74 -22.27 6.53
N ASP A 952 0.77 -22.71 7.78
CA ASP A 952 0.83 -24.11 8.21
C ASP A 952 -0.41 -24.48 9.03
N GLY A 953 -1.23 -25.43 8.57
CA GLY A 953 -2.52 -25.76 9.20
C GLY A 953 -2.41 -26.24 10.66
N GLU A 954 -1.23 -26.71 11.09
CA GLU A 954 -0.97 -27.19 12.45
C GLU A 954 -0.29 -26.15 13.34
N VAL A 955 0.08 -24.99 12.79
CA VAL A 955 0.82 -23.96 13.53
C VAL A 955 0.10 -23.51 14.80
N TRP A 956 -1.23 -23.56 14.81
CA TRP A 956 -2.07 -23.19 15.95
C TRP A 956 -1.94 -24.13 17.14
N ASN A 957 -1.56 -25.40 16.94
CA ASN A 957 -1.27 -26.30 18.06
C ASN A 957 0.04 -25.89 18.79
N ARG A 958 0.86 -25.05 18.15
CA ARG A 958 2.19 -24.63 18.60
C ARG A 958 2.22 -23.17 19.08
N LEU A 959 1.10 -22.47 18.97
CA LEU A 959 0.94 -21.05 19.28
C LEU A 959 -0.24 -20.82 20.24
N SER A 960 -0.13 -19.84 21.13
CA SER A 960 -1.21 -19.41 22.03
C SER A 960 -1.58 -17.95 21.78
N LEU A 961 -2.85 -17.59 21.97
CA LEU A 961 -3.37 -16.26 21.68
C LEU A 961 -3.58 -15.46 22.97
N VAL A 962 -3.18 -14.19 22.96
CA VAL A 962 -3.45 -13.24 24.03
C VAL A 962 -4.06 -11.98 23.43
N ALA A 963 -5.35 -11.77 23.74
CA ALA A 963 -6.12 -10.63 23.24
C ALA A 963 -5.43 -9.31 23.60
N ASN A 964 -5.38 -8.39 22.65
CA ASN A 964 -4.90 -7.04 22.89
C ASN A 964 -6.01 -6.20 23.57
N GLU A 965 -5.66 -5.38 24.57
CA GLU A 965 -6.59 -4.40 25.18
C GLU A 965 -7.05 -3.31 24.18
N LYS A 966 -6.24 -3.04 23.15
CA LYS A 966 -6.51 -2.08 22.07
C LYS A 966 -6.18 -2.71 20.72
N VAL A 967 -7.11 -2.60 19.78
CA VAL A 967 -6.92 -3.07 18.40
C VAL A 967 -6.13 -2.04 17.61
N PHE A 968 -5.13 -2.47 16.83
CA PHE A 968 -4.31 -1.57 16.01
C PHE A 968 -4.49 -1.89 14.53
N MET A 969 -4.83 -0.87 13.74
CA MET A 969 -4.81 -0.97 12.27
C MET A 969 -3.41 -0.62 11.75
N GLN A 970 -2.88 -1.45 10.85
CA GLN A 970 -1.58 -1.22 10.21
C GLN A 970 -1.72 -1.01 8.70
N GLY A 971 -1.29 0.16 8.22
CA GLY A 971 -1.04 0.43 6.80
C GLY A 971 -2.27 0.62 5.90
N MET A 972 -1.99 0.75 4.60
CA MET A 972 -3.00 0.91 3.52
C MET A 972 -3.80 -0.37 3.24
N VAL A 973 -3.28 -1.53 3.61
CA VAL A 973 -4.00 -2.81 3.53
C VAL A 973 -4.81 -2.92 4.82
N GLN A 974 -6.12 -3.15 4.73
CA GLN A 974 -7.09 -3.22 5.84
C GLN A 974 -6.77 -4.34 6.86
N ARG A 975 -5.63 -4.28 7.53
CA ARG A 975 -5.12 -5.32 8.42
C ARG A 975 -5.20 -4.85 9.85
N ILE A 976 -5.91 -5.65 10.62
CA ILE A 976 -6.25 -5.39 12.01
C ILE A 976 -5.43 -6.37 12.84
N GLU A 977 -4.55 -5.86 13.71
CA GLU A 977 -3.89 -6.68 14.73
C GLU A 977 -4.90 -6.98 15.84
N VAL A 978 -5.39 -8.23 15.86
CA VAL A 978 -6.46 -8.65 16.77
C VAL A 978 -5.89 -9.17 18.09
N SER A 979 -4.73 -9.83 18.05
CA SER A 979 -4.16 -10.55 19.19
C SER A 979 -2.64 -10.68 19.08
N ARG A 980 -1.97 -10.76 20.23
CA ARG A 980 -0.57 -11.19 20.32
C ARG A 980 -0.51 -12.69 20.31
N VAL A 981 0.45 -13.24 19.58
CA VAL A 981 0.62 -14.68 19.45
C VAL A 981 1.90 -15.10 20.16
N LEU A 982 1.75 -15.94 21.18
CA LEU A 982 2.83 -16.44 22.01
C LEU A 982 3.20 -17.88 21.63
N CYS A 983 4.37 -18.33 22.08
CA CYS A 983 4.77 -19.73 22.04
C CYS A 983 3.88 -20.57 22.98
N ALA A 984 3.32 -21.67 22.48
CA ALA A 984 2.51 -22.58 23.29
C ALA A 984 3.33 -23.48 24.23
N THR A 985 4.66 -23.52 24.11
CA THR A 985 5.52 -24.29 25.03
C THR A 985 5.31 -23.80 26.47
N PRO A 986 5.08 -24.71 27.44
CA PRO A 986 4.93 -24.35 28.85
C PRO A 986 6.08 -23.45 29.31
N GLU A 987 5.76 -22.42 30.11
CA GLU A 987 6.71 -21.46 30.71
C GLU A 987 7.53 -20.60 29.71
N CYS A 988 7.37 -20.80 28.40
CA CYS A 988 8.07 -20.02 27.40
C CYS A 988 7.45 -18.62 27.26
N GLY A 989 6.17 -18.53 26.90
CA GLY A 989 5.46 -17.25 26.74
C GLY A 989 6.11 -16.25 25.78
N ASN A 990 7.00 -16.70 24.88
CA ASN A 990 7.70 -15.82 23.95
C ASN A 990 6.72 -15.23 22.93
N HIS A 991 6.76 -13.93 22.69
CA HIS A 991 5.89 -13.25 21.72
C HIS A 991 6.44 -13.44 20.31
N ILE A 992 5.91 -14.44 19.60
CA ILE A 992 6.44 -14.92 18.31
C ILE A 992 5.78 -14.23 17.12
N ALA A 993 4.48 -13.91 17.19
CA ALA A 993 3.74 -13.40 16.05
C ALA A 993 2.65 -12.39 16.44
N ALA A 994 2.14 -11.68 15.43
CA ALA A 994 0.92 -10.88 15.52
C ALA A 994 -0.17 -11.55 14.68
N LEU A 995 -1.40 -11.57 15.19
CA LEU A 995 -2.54 -12.12 14.44
C LEU A 995 -3.14 -11.01 13.57
N LEU A 996 -3.01 -11.12 12.26
CA LEU A 996 -3.59 -10.15 11.31
C LEU A 996 -4.73 -10.78 10.50
N ARG A 997 -5.74 -9.96 10.19
CA ARG A 997 -6.80 -10.28 9.24
C ARG A 997 -6.40 -9.85 7.83
N ASP A 998 -6.45 -10.77 6.87
CA ASP A 998 -6.28 -10.49 5.43
C ASP A 998 -7.53 -10.96 4.66
N GLY A 999 -8.43 -10.03 4.32
CA GLY A 999 -9.77 -10.36 3.81
C GLY A 999 -10.63 -11.07 4.87
N ASN A 1000 -11.05 -12.31 4.61
CA ASN A 1000 -11.83 -13.13 5.55
C ASN A 1000 -10.98 -14.17 6.30
N THR A 1001 -9.66 -14.11 6.21
CA THR A 1001 -8.76 -15.12 6.80
C THR A 1001 -7.87 -14.50 7.88
N PHE A 1002 -7.64 -15.24 8.96
CA PHE A 1002 -6.70 -14.89 10.03
C PHE A 1002 -5.41 -15.67 9.86
N MET A 1003 -4.27 -14.98 9.91
CA MET A 1003 -2.96 -15.60 9.77
C MET A 1003 -1.98 -15.08 10.83
N PRO A 1004 -1.10 -15.94 11.36
CA PRO A 1004 -0.05 -15.53 12.29
C PRO A 1004 1.14 -14.98 11.50
N PHE A 1005 1.42 -13.69 11.67
CA PHE A 1005 2.58 -13.03 11.07
C PHE A 1005 3.77 -13.08 12.02
N LEU A 1006 4.78 -13.86 11.66
CA LEU A 1006 5.93 -14.14 12.49
C LEU A 1006 6.86 -12.91 12.60
N LYS A 1007 7.34 -12.63 13.80
CA LYS A 1007 8.37 -11.61 14.04
C LYS A 1007 9.74 -12.24 13.83
N ALA A 1008 10.52 -11.70 12.88
CA ALA A 1008 11.86 -12.20 12.58
C ALA A 1008 12.70 -12.36 13.86
N SER A 1009 12.74 -11.33 14.70
CA SER A 1009 13.54 -11.31 15.94
C SER A 1009 13.07 -12.31 17.00
N ALA A 1010 11.90 -12.93 16.84
CA ALA A 1010 11.33 -13.89 17.78
C ALA A 1010 11.49 -15.35 17.33
N VAL A 1011 12.08 -15.58 16.15
CA VAL A 1011 12.32 -16.92 15.59
C VAL A 1011 13.78 -17.13 15.20
N SER A 1012 14.19 -18.38 15.13
CA SER A 1012 15.49 -18.83 14.61
C SER A 1012 15.30 -19.80 13.44
N LEU A 1013 16.29 -19.86 12.56
CA LEU A 1013 16.30 -20.74 11.38
C LEU A 1013 17.40 -21.79 11.53
N TYR A 1014 17.07 -23.01 11.15
CA TYR A 1014 17.98 -24.15 11.12
C TYR A 1014 17.80 -24.91 9.81
N THR A 1015 18.83 -25.56 9.28
CA THR A 1015 18.60 -26.67 8.34
C THR A 1015 17.98 -27.86 9.09
N GLU A 1016 17.42 -28.84 8.37
CA GLU A 1016 16.87 -30.03 9.02
C GLU A 1016 17.95 -30.80 9.82
N GLU A 1017 19.17 -30.87 9.30
CA GLU A 1017 20.32 -31.49 9.99
C GLU A 1017 20.70 -30.72 11.27
N GLU A 1018 20.74 -29.39 11.20
CA GLU A 1018 21.06 -28.52 12.35
C GLU A 1018 19.99 -28.62 13.45
N PHE A 1019 18.72 -28.71 13.07
CA PHE A 1019 17.63 -28.85 14.02
C PHE A 1019 17.61 -30.22 14.71
N ALA A 1020 18.00 -31.27 13.99
CA ALA A 1020 18.15 -32.62 14.55
C ALA A 1020 19.35 -32.76 15.49
N ASN A 1021 20.37 -31.90 15.35
CA ASN A 1021 21.59 -31.92 16.15
C ASN A 1021 21.91 -30.56 16.81
N PRO A 1022 21.04 -30.07 17.72
CA PRO A 1022 21.12 -28.71 18.26
C PRO A 1022 22.34 -28.45 19.15
N MET A 1023 23.08 -29.50 19.54
CA MET A 1023 24.29 -29.38 20.37
C MET A 1023 25.56 -28.99 19.60
N ARG A 1024 25.60 -29.13 18.27
CA ARG A 1024 26.81 -28.85 17.46
C ARG A 1024 26.82 -27.45 16.81
N GLU A 1025 25.66 -26.86 16.53
CA GLU A 1025 25.57 -25.52 15.93
C GLU A 1025 24.69 -24.58 16.75
N GLY A 1026 25.22 -23.39 17.07
CA GLY A 1026 24.48 -22.35 17.80
C GLY A 1026 23.29 -21.80 17.01
N LYS A 1027 22.24 -21.30 17.68
CA LYS A 1027 21.06 -20.75 16.98
C LYS A 1027 21.45 -19.60 16.08
N LYS A 1028 20.87 -19.56 14.88
CA LYS A 1028 21.04 -18.46 13.92
C LYS A 1028 19.88 -17.47 14.09
N PRO A 1029 20.07 -16.33 14.78
CA PRO A 1029 19.02 -15.33 14.95
C PRO A 1029 18.63 -14.71 13.62
N LEU A 1030 17.33 -14.54 13.39
CA LEU A 1030 16.84 -13.78 12.26
C LEU A 1030 16.50 -12.35 12.68
N ASN A 1031 17.25 -11.37 12.19
CA ASN A 1031 16.97 -9.96 12.50
C ASN A 1031 16.00 -9.31 11.51
N ASN A 1032 15.88 -9.86 10.29
CA ASN A 1032 15.03 -9.31 9.23
C ASN A 1032 14.67 -10.40 8.21
N TRP A 1033 13.38 -10.55 7.91
CA TRP A 1033 12.88 -11.48 6.89
C TRP A 1033 13.43 -11.22 5.48
N ARG A 1034 13.83 -9.98 5.15
CA ARG A 1034 14.46 -9.67 3.85
C ARG A 1034 15.75 -10.43 3.56
N LYS A 1035 16.41 -10.97 4.60
CA LYS A 1035 17.60 -11.82 4.45
C LYS A 1035 17.25 -13.27 4.10
N VAL A 1036 15.99 -13.66 4.26
CA VAL A 1036 15.43 -14.96 3.90
C VAL A 1036 14.80 -14.81 2.52
N VAL A 1037 15.32 -15.53 1.54
CA VAL A 1037 14.96 -15.36 0.13
C VAL A 1037 13.87 -16.37 -0.24
N ASN A 1038 13.04 -16.00 -1.22
CA ASN A 1038 12.09 -16.89 -1.91
C ASN A 1038 10.94 -17.44 -1.05
N ILE A 1039 10.37 -16.58 -0.21
CA ILE A 1039 9.08 -16.86 0.42
C ILE A 1039 7.99 -16.50 -0.60
N GLU A 1040 7.17 -17.48 -0.97
CA GLU A 1040 6.09 -17.30 -1.95
C GLU A 1040 5.01 -16.33 -1.47
N SER A 1041 4.30 -15.69 -2.40
CA SER A 1041 3.15 -14.87 -2.05
C SER A 1041 1.98 -15.73 -1.56
N VAL A 1042 1.21 -15.26 -0.57
CA VAL A 1042 -0.02 -15.94 -0.11
C VAL A 1042 -0.95 -16.20 -1.30
N SER A 1043 -1.19 -17.49 -1.60
CA SER A 1043 -2.07 -17.91 -2.69
C SER A 1043 -3.54 -18.01 -2.23
N ARG A 1044 -4.48 -18.11 -3.19
CA ARG A 1044 -5.88 -18.45 -2.86
C ARG A 1044 -5.98 -19.82 -2.17
N ARG A 1045 -5.16 -20.79 -2.57
CA ARG A 1045 -5.10 -22.13 -1.97
C ARG A 1045 -4.71 -22.07 -0.49
N ASP A 1046 -3.73 -21.24 -0.15
CA ASP A 1046 -3.30 -21.02 1.25
C ASP A 1046 -4.45 -20.43 2.09
N LYS A 1047 -5.24 -19.52 1.53
CA LYS A 1047 -6.41 -18.92 2.19
C LYS A 1047 -7.55 -19.93 2.40
N PHE A 1048 -7.84 -20.78 1.41
CA PHE A 1048 -8.89 -21.79 1.50
C PHE A 1048 -8.56 -22.93 2.48
N SER A 1049 -7.30 -23.34 2.56
CA SER A 1049 -6.85 -24.36 3.52
C SER A 1049 -7.02 -23.93 4.98
N TYR A 1050 -7.03 -22.61 5.23
CA TYR A 1050 -7.12 -22.01 6.57
C TYR A 1050 -8.55 -21.72 7.07
N MET A 1051 -9.54 -21.57 6.17
CA MET A 1051 -10.93 -21.22 6.54
C MET A 1051 -11.65 -22.26 7.44
N PRO A 1052 -11.43 -23.59 7.33
CA PRO A 1052 -12.20 -24.57 8.12
C PRO A 1052 -11.64 -24.90 9.51
N ILE A 1053 -10.35 -24.65 9.77
CA ILE A 1053 -9.68 -25.08 11.02
C ILE A 1053 -9.98 -24.11 12.18
N TYR A 1054 -10.23 -22.84 11.85
CA TYR A 1054 -10.47 -21.75 12.81
C TYR A 1054 -11.72 -21.95 13.69
N VAL A 1055 -12.70 -22.73 13.21
CA VAL A 1055 -13.98 -22.95 13.91
C VAL A 1055 -13.95 -24.15 14.85
N ARG A 1056 -12.94 -25.04 14.75
CA ARG A 1056 -12.97 -26.36 15.43
C ARG A 1056 -12.11 -26.51 16.67
N LYS A 1057 -11.17 -25.60 16.98
CA LYS A 1057 -10.10 -25.87 17.97
C LYS A 1057 -9.85 -24.81 19.06
N THR A 1058 -10.52 -23.67 19.05
CA THR A 1058 -10.39 -22.69 20.14
C THR A 1058 -11.34 -23.03 21.28
N ASP A 1059 -10.83 -23.03 22.51
CA ASP A 1059 -11.63 -23.07 23.73
C ASP A 1059 -12.72 -21.97 23.69
N ASN A 1060 -13.90 -22.25 24.26
CA ASN A 1060 -15.09 -21.40 24.14
C ASN A 1060 -14.83 -19.96 24.64
N SER A 1061 -13.91 -19.80 25.59
CA SER A 1061 -13.52 -18.51 26.18
C SER A 1061 -12.73 -17.61 25.23
N ASP A 1062 -11.82 -18.17 24.43
CA ASP A 1062 -11.01 -17.41 23.47
C ASP A 1062 -11.83 -17.05 22.22
N ARG A 1063 -12.73 -17.95 21.80
CA ARG A 1063 -13.72 -17.66 20.74
C ARG A 1063 -14.62 -16.50 21.14
N MET A 1064 -15.12 -16.50 22.38
CA MET A 1064 -15.96 -15.42 22.91
C MET A 1064 -15.18 -14.09 22.96
N ARG A 1065 -13.95 -14.08 23.50
CA ARG A 1065 -13.10 -12.87 23.56
C ARG A 1065 -12.77 -12.30 22.19
N MET A 1066 -12.54 -13.17 21.19
CA MET A 1066 -12.33 -12.75 19.82
C MET A 1066 -13.60 -12.18 19.20
N CYS A 1067 -14.75 -12.84 19.37
CA CYS A 1067 -16.07 -12.30 18.98
C CYS A 1067 -16.36 -10.94 19.64
N THR A 1068 -16.02 -10.75 20.92
CA THR A 1068 -16.17 -9.46 21.62
C THR A 1068 -15.20 -8.39 21.07
N ALA A 1069 -14.00 -8.77 20.66
CA ALA A 1069 -13.09 -7.87 19.95
C ALA A 1069 -13.61 -7.50 18.55
N PHE A 1070 -14.32 -8.42 17.88
CA PHE A 1070 -15.04 -8.17 16.62
C PHE A 1070 -16.26 -7.24 16.81
N GLU A 1071 -17.06 -7.44 17.86
CA GLU A 1071 -18.23 -6.61 18.19
C GLU A 1071 -17.86 -5.13 18.36
N LYS A 1072 -16.64 -4.86 18.86
CA LYS A 1072 -16.11 -3.49 19.01
C LYS A 1072 -15.64 -2.84 17.71
N LEU A 1073 -15.49 -3.58 16.61
CA LEU A 1073 -14.88 -3.10 15.35
C LEU A 1073 -15.89 -2.66 14.28
N ASP A 1074 -17.12 -3.19 14.26
CA ASP A 1074 -18.16 -2.80 13.29
C ASP A 1074 -19.57 -3.20 13.77
N SER A 1075 -20.30 -2.26 14.40
CA SER A 1075 -21.60 -2.54 15.02
C SER A 1075 -22.75 -2.78 14.04
N LYS A 1076 -22.61 -2.39 12.76
CA LYS A 1076 -23.70 -2.48 11.76
C LYS A 1076 -23.70 -3.77 10.94
N LYS A 1077 -22.54 -4.31 10.54
CA LYS A 1077 -22.48 -5.55 9.73
C LYS A 1077 -22.67 -6.84 10.54
N THR A 1078 -22.43 -6.78 11.85
CA THR A 1078 -22.43 -7.96 12.72
C THR A 1078 -23.85 -8.47 13.02
N ALA A 1079 -24.86 -7.59 13.00
CA ALA A 1079 -26.27 -7.97 13.16
C ALA A 1079 -26.76 -8.85 11.99
N GLU A 1080 -26.40 -8.51 10.75
CA GLU A 1080 -26.80 -9.25 9.55
C GLU A 1080 -26.14 -10.62 9.45
N VAL A 1081 -24.87 -10.74 9.85
CA VAL A 1081 -24.14 -12.02 9.87
C VAL A 1081 -24.71 -12.96 10.93
N ARG A 1082 -25.07 -12.45 12.11
CA ARG A 1082 -25.67 -13.25 13.19
C ARG A 1082 -27.02 -13.82 12.80
N VAL A 1083 -27.89 -13.01 12.18
CA VAL A 1083 -29.19 -13.47 11.64
C VAL A 1083 -29.00 -14.53 10.55
N ARG A 1084 -27.95 -14.42 9.73
CA ARG A 1084 -27.67 -15.34 8.62
C ARG A 1084 -27.02 -16.65 9.09
N GLU A 1085 -26.17 -16.62 10.11
CA GLU A 1085 -25.56 -17.81 10.70
C GLU A 1085 -26.52 -18.56 11.63
N ASP A 1086 -27.36 -17.87 12.40
CA ASP A 1086 -28.41 -18.51 13.22
C ASP A 1086 -29.44 -19.23 12.35
N ARG A 1087 -29.86 -18.63 11.22
CA ARG A 1087 -30.73 -19.30 10.23
C ARG A 1087 -30.07 -20.55 9.63
N LYS A 1088 -28.76 -20.52 9.37
CA LYS A 1088 -28.01 -21.70 8.87
C LYS A 1088 -27.84 -22.78 9.94
N PHE A 1089 -27.62 -22.38 11.19
CA PHE A 1089 -27.51 -23.30 12.31
C PHE A 1089 -28.84 -24.00 12.59
N GLN A 1090 -29.94 -23.24 12.65
CA GLN A 1090 -31.30 -23.80 12.79
C GLN A 1090 -31.66 -24.73 11.63
N GLY A 1091 -31.30 -24.38 10.39
CA GLY A 1091 -31.50 -25.25 9.22
C GLY A 1091 -30.72 -26.57 9.29
N ASN A 1092 -29.46 -26.53 9.75
CA ASN A 1092 -28.62 -27.72 9.89
C ASN A 1092 -29.06 -28.64 11.05
N VAL A 1093 -29.59 -28.06 12.13
CA VAL A 1093 -30.20 -28.83 13.23
C VAL A 1093 -31.48 -29.51 12.76
N LYS A 1094 -32.33 -28.82 12.00
CA LYS A 1094 -33.56 -29.38 11.42
C LYS A 1094 -33.28 -30.57 10.49
N LEU A 1095 -32.28 -30.43 9.61
CA LEU A 1095 -31.81 -31.51 8.73
C LEU A 1095 -31.20 -32.69 9.50
N ARG A 1096 -30.54 -32.45 10.63
CA ARG A 1096 -30.01 -33.53 11.50
C ARG A 1096 -31.12 -34.30 12.19
N ILE A 1097 -32.15 -33.62 12.68
CA ILE A 1097 -33.32 -34.24 13.31
C ILE A 1097 -34.11 -35.05 12.26
N GLU A 1098 -34.33 -34.51 11.06
CA GLU A 1098 -34.98 -35.26 9.97
C GLU A 1098 -34.23 -36.54 9.58
N ARG A 1099 -32.89 -36.48 9.49
CA ARG A 1099 -32.06 -37.65 9.18
C ARG A 1099 -32.10 -38.69 10.30
N TYR A 1100 -32.14 -38.25 11.56
CA TYR A 1100 -32.31 -39.14 12.71
C TYR A 1100 -33.68 -39.83 12.68
N ASN A 1101 -34.75 -39.07 12.44
CA ASN A 1101 -36.12 -39.61 12.37
C ASN A 1101 -36.30 -40.58 11.19
N LYS A 1102 -35.73 -40.28 10.01
CA LYS A 1102 -35.71 -41.21 8.86
C LYS A 1102 -34.97 -42.52 9.19
N ARG A 1103 -33.87 -42.47 9.95
CA ARG A 1103 -33.16 -43.68 10.40
C ARG A 1103 -34.00 -44.51 11.37
N GLN A 1104 -34.77 -43.88 12.25
CA GLN A 1104 -35.67 -44.59 13.16
C GLN A 1104 -36.86 -45.23 12.41
N GLN A 1105 -37.46 -44.53 11.44
CA GLN A 1105 -38.50 -45.09 10.57
C GLN A 1105 -38.00 -46.28 9.74
N MET A 1106 -36.79 -46.20 9.17
CA MET A 1106 -36.19 -47.33 8.44
C MET A 1106 -35.91 -48.53 9.33
N ARG A 1107 -35.45 -48.32 10.57
CA ARG A 1107 -35.28 -49.40 11.55
C ARG A 1107 -36.61 -50.05 11.97
N SER A 1108 -37.68 -49.25 12.07
CA SER A 1108 -39.04 -49.74 12.33
C SER A 1108 -39.57 -50.59 11.16
N MET A 1109 -39.36 -50.16 9.92
CA MET A 1109 -39.76 -50.92 8.72
C MET A 1109 -38.97 -52.24 8.59
N LEU A 1110 -37.67 -52.21 8.86
CA LEU A 1110 -36.83 -53.42 8.85
C LEU A 1110 -37.25 -54.44 9.92
N LYS A 1111 -37.70 -53.98 11.10
CA LYS A 1111 -38.24 -54.89 12.13
C LYS A 1111 -39.60 -55.50 11.76
N LYS A 1112 -40.46 -54.77 11.05
CA LYS A 1112 -41.75 -55.31 10.57
C LYS A 1112 -41.57 -56.35 9.45
N ASN A 1113 -40.55 -56.19 8.61
CA ASN A 1113 -40.24 -57.15 7.54
C ASN A 1113 -39.48 -58.40 8.00
N GLN A 1114 -39.03 -58.46 9.26
CA GLN A 1114 -38.38 -59.65 9.85
C GLN A 1114 -39.36 -60.59 10.57
N SER A 1115 -40.66 -60.28 10.59
CA SER A 1115 -41.70 -61.04 11.29
C SER A 1115 -42.75 -61.68 10.38
N ASP A 1116 -42.50 -61.80 9.08
CA ASP A 1116 -43.39 -62.52 8.15
C ASP A 1116 -42.73 -63.79 7.61
N PRO A 1117 -43.16 -65.01 8.02
CA PRO A 1117 -42.52 -66.26 7.63
C PRO A 1117 -42.90 -66.80 6.22
N ASN A 1118 -43.76 -66.12 5.44
CA ASN A 1118 -44.44 -66.75 4.28
C ASN A 1118 -44.36 -65.98 2.93
N ALA A 1119 -43.27 -65.28 2.62
CA ALA A 1119 -43.07 -64.77 1.26
C ALA A 1119 -42.25 -65.76 0.41
N GLU A 1120 -42.95 -66.62 -0.34
CA GLU A 1120 -42.40 -67.50 -1.39
C GLU A 1120 -42.10 -66.75 -2.68
N ASP A 1121 -41.16 -67.33 -3.43
CA ASP A 1121 -40.46 -66.88 -4.63
C ASP A 1121 -41.34 -66.41 -5.80
N ASP A 1122 -40.88 -65.35 -6.49
CA ASP A 1122 -41.05 -65.20 -7.93
C ASP A 1122 -39.87 -64.43 -8.55
N ASP A 1123 -39.64 -64.73 -9.82
CA ASP A 1123 -38.47 -64.54 -10.66
C ASP A 1123 -37.72 -63.18 -10.66
N TYR A 1124 -36.40 -63.32 -10.65
CA TYR A 1124 -35.32 -62.46 -11.18
C TYR A 1124 -35.69 -61.09 -11.79
N GLY A 1125 -35.28 -60.03 -11.08
CA GLY A 1125 -35.21 -58.69 -11.63
C GLY A 1125 -34.58 -57.59 -10.78
N TYR A 1126 -33.95 -57.85 -9.63
CA TYR A 1126 -33.19 -56.82 -8.89
C TYR A 1126 -31.98 -57.41 -8.16
N SER A 1127 -30.79 -57.31 -8.77
CA SER A 1127 -29.54 -57.34 -8.01
C SER A 1127 -29.40 -56.00 -7.25
N ALA A 1128 -30.07 -55.87 -6.12
CA ALA A 1128 -29.79 -54.78 -5.18
C ALA A 1128 -28.43 -55.08 -4.55
N ASN A 1129 -27.39 -54.48 -5.11
CA ASN A 1129 -26.02 -54.62 -4.65
C ASN A 1129 -25.93 -54.22 -3.17
N ALA A 1130 -25.44 -55.15 -2.36
CA ALA A 1130 -25.02 -54.95 -0.98
C ALA A 1130 -23.86 -53.94 -0.81
N ASN A 1131 -23.48 -53.20 -1.86
CA ASN A 1131 -22.47 -52.13 -1.83
C ASN A 1131 -23.04 -50.76 -1.43
N ASP A 1132 -24.34 -50.51 -1.58
CA ASP A 1132 -24.91 -49.19 -1.19
C ASP A 1132 -25.16 -49.05 0.32
N LEU A 1133 -24.98 -50.12 1.10
CA LEU A 1133 -25.09 -50.12 2.56
C LEU A 1133 -23.73 -50.04 3.29
N LEU A 1134 -22.62 -50.11 2.56
CA LEU A 1134 -21.26 -50.04 3.13
C LEU A 1134 -20.62 -48.64 3.05
N GLU A 1135 -21.14 -47.69 2.28
CA GLU A 1135 -20.59 -46.32 2.22
C GLU A 1135 -21.09 -45.34 3.30
N LEU A 1136 -21.92 -45.78 4.24
CA LEU A 1136 -22.40 -44.95 5.36
C LEU A 1136 -21.77 -45.30 6.72
N ALA A 1137 -20.76 -46.18 6.72
CA ALA A 1137 -20.10 -46.68 7.91
C ALA A 1137 -18.57 -46.55 7.81
N ASP A 1138 -18.04 -45.32 7.69
CA ASP A 1138 -16.64 -45.06 8.07
C ASP A 1138 -16.42 -43.59 8.47
N PHE A 1139 -16.59 -43.32 9.77
CA PHE A 1139 -15.87 -42.26 10.48
C PHE A 1139 -15.65 -42.73 11.93
N PRO A 1140 -14.41 -42.80 12.43
CA PRO A 1140 -14.15 -43.33 13.77
C PRO A 1140 -14.57 -42.31 14.84
N LEU A 1141 -15.60 -42.65 15.61
CA LEU A 1141 -15.82 -42.06 16.93
C LEU A 1141 -14.85 -42.74 17.91
N ARG A 1142 -13.67 -42.14 18.13
CA ARG A 1142 -12.86 -42.44 19.30
C ARG A 1142 -13.50 -41.73 20.50
N LEU A 1143 -14.40 -42.43 21.19
CA LEU A 1143 -14.76 -42.14 22.57
C LEU A 1143 -13.66 -42.76 23.44
N GLN A 1144 -12.87 -41.93 24.12
CA GLN A 1144 -12.05 -42.41 25.24
C GLN A 1144 -13.00 -42.63 26.43
N SER A 1145 -13.18 -43.90 26.80
CA SER A 1145 -13.77 -44.30 28.07
C SER A 1145 -12.74 -44.08 29.18
N GLU A 1146 -13.06 -43.20 30.12
CA GLU A 1146 -12.48 -43.26 31.46
C GLU A 1146 -13.06 -44.48 32.18
N GLU A 1147 -12.17 -45.36 32.63
CA GLU A 1147 -12.49 -46.39 33.61
C GLU A 1147 -12.71 -45.72 34.97
N THR A 1148 -13.96 -45.53 35.36
CA THR A 1148 -14.35 -45.46 36.78
C THR A 1148 -15.39 -46.52 37.02
N GLY A 1149 -15.03 -47.52 37.82
CA GLY A 1149 -15.84 -48.69 38.10
C GLY A 1149 -17.21 -48.35 38.67
N GLY A 1150 -18.23 -49.05 38.19
CA GLY A 1150 -19.55 -49.05 38.79
C GLY A 1150 -19.59 -49.94 40.03
N ASN A 1151 -20.31 -49.47 41.05
CA ASN A 1151 -21.10 -50.33 41.91
C ASN A 1151 -22.51 -49.73 42.04
N GLN A 1152 -23.42 -50.37 41.31
CA GLN A 1152 -24.71 -50.89 41.77
C GLN A 1152 -25.80 -49.97 42.37
N LEU A 1153 -26.96 -50.09 41.69
CA LEU A 1153 -28.34 -50.26 42.17
C LEU A 1153 -29.28 -49.07 42.13
N GLY A 1154 -30.44 -49.31 41.52
CA GLY A 1154 -31.71 -48.71 41.92
C GLY A 1154 -32.55 -48.15 40.78
N GLU A 1155 -33.33 -49.01 40.14
CA GLU A 1155 -34.53 -48.65 39.38
C GLU A 1155 -35.53 -47.90 40.28
N ASP A 1156 -36.25 -46.92 39.73
CA ASP A 1156 -37.72 -46.93 39.76
C ASP A 1156 -38.29 -45.85 38.83
N LEU A 1157 -39.07 -46.32 37.86
CA LEU A 1157 -39.93 -45.59 36.95
C LEU A 1157 -41.29 -45.35 37.63
N VAL A 1158 -41.83 -44.14 37.54
CA VAL A 1158 -43.28 -43.94 37.48
C VAL A 1158 -43.59 -42.79 36.51
N ASP A 1159 -44.41 -43.11 35.51
CA ASP A 1159 -44.99 -42.23 34.48
C ASP A 1159 -45.83 -41.08 35.06
N TYR A 1160 -46.03 -40.00 34.29
CA TYR A 1160 -47.37 -39.40 34.05
C TYR A 1160 -47.31 -38.32 32.95
N GLU A 1161 -48.23 -38.44 31.99
CA GLU A 1161 -48.59 -37.44 30.97
C GLU A 1161 -49.62 -36.42 31.49
N ASP A 1162 -49.60 -35.24 30.85
CA ASP A 1162 -50.65 -34.24 30.58
C ASP A 1162 -51.56 -33.66 31.69
N SER A 1163 -51.64 -32.32 31.75
CA SER A 1163 -52.90 -31.53 31.85
C SER A 1163 -52.69 -30.01 31.86
N ASP A 1164 -53.31 -29.34 30.88
CA ASP A 1164 -54.21 -28.18 30.90
C ASP A 1164 -54.18 -27.11 32.04
N ASP A 1165 -54.00 -25.86 31.58
CA ASP A 1165 -54.82 -24.63 31.73
C ASP A 1165 -55.38 -24.08 33.08
N GLU A 1166 -55.55 -22.74 33.06
CA GLU A 1166 -56.16 -21.78 34.03
C GLU A 1166 -55.28 -21.28 35.21
N GLY A 1167 -55.16 -19.98 35.54
CA GLY A 1167 -55.72 -18.73 35.03
C GLY A 1167 -55.39 -17.53 35.96
N VAL A 1168 -54.98 -16.40 35.34
CA VAL A 1168 -55.30 -14.98 35.66
C VAL A 1168 -54.91 -14.36 37.02
N GLN A 1169 -54.07 -13.29 36.98
CA GLN A 1169 -54.45 -11.93 37.45
C GLN A 1169 -53.54 -10.80 36.92
N TYR A 1170 -54.21 -9.78 36.35
CA TYR A 1170 -53.80 -8.42 35.91
C TYR A 1170 -53.13 -7.59 37.03
N ALA A 1171 -52.43 -6.46 36.86
CA ALA A 1171 -52.19 -5.53 35.75
C ALA A 1171 -50.98 -4.60 36.06
N GLU A 1172 -50.26 -4.25 34.99
CA GLU A 1172 -49.62 -2.96 34.64
C GLU A 1172 -49.20 -1.95 35.73
N SER A 1173 -47.89 -1.73 35.88
CA SER A 1173 -47.20 -0.52 35.39
C SER A 1173 -45.80 -0.32 36.03
N GLY A 1174 -44.80 -0.03 35.19
CA GLY A 1174 -43.62 0.75 35.57
C GLY A 1174 -42.28 0.02 35.76
N ASP A 1175 -41.51 -0.06 34.67
CA ASP A 1175 -40.04 -0.03 34.60
C ASP A 1175 -39.18 -0.96 35.48
N GLU A 1176 -38.84 -2.12 34.91
CA GLU A 1176 -37.60 -2.88 35.15
C GLU A 1176 -36.84 -2.95 33.81
N GLY A 1177 -35.52 -3.08 33.70
CA GLY A 1177 -34.50 -3.43 34.67
C GLY A 1177 -33.18 -3.64 33.93
N PHE A 1178 -32.10 -3.36 34.64
CA PHE A 1178 -30.74 -3.82 34.35
C PHE A 1178 -30.58 -5.27 34.84
N ALA A 1179 -29.68 -6.02 34.19
CA ALA A 1179 -29.11 -7.32 34.62
C ALA A 1179 -30.09 -8.52 34.60
N GLU A 1180 -29.76 -9.76 34.26
CA GLU A 1180 -28.50 -10.49 34.01
C GLU A 1180 -28.88 -11.87 33.39
N TYR A 1181 -27.95 -12.47 32.64
CA TYR A 1181 -27.75 -13.92 32.37
C TYR A 1181 -28.93 -14.87 32.01
N THR A 1182 -28.87 -15.47 30.82
CA THR A 1182 -28.38 -16.85 30.62
C THR A 1182 -28.14 -17.16 29.14
#